data_AF-A0A2X0TUH8-F1
#
_entry.id   AF-A0A2X0TUH8-F1
#
_cell.length_a   1.000
_cell.length_b   1.000
_cell.length_c   1.000
_cell.angle_alpha   90.00
_cell.angle_beta   90.00
_cell.angle_gamma   90.00
#
_symmetry.space_group_name_H-M   'P 1'
#
loop_
_entity.id
_entity.type
_entity.pdbx_description
1 polymer ?
#
loop_
_entity_poly.entity_id
_entity_poly.type
_entity_poly.pdbx_seq_one_letter_code
_entity_poly.pdbx_strand_id
1 'polypeptide(L)'
;MAIPEAGAVVDCAANSCLIYHLFRFLPETSMLGGILVLAAVLLPLAAPQATQWQSTTCASGAYAANSTYQTNLGLLAAALPANVSASPAGFATATTCVVPDLISALALCRGDTNASSCRACVAAGFPGAQRGCPNSKDVAIYQDGCVLRFSDQRFLDFVGVESPAGTYSTDVGNLTAPAAWFNAAALALLNATVDQAVAATARGDPAKKYFATGEGSFDATYYPKIYGLAQCVPEMTAAQCRGCLAGFIGAAPWFLFQNGKSGGRALGVWCNLRYSVSPFYTGGAMVKLSAPAAVLSVATAETPAGRKGRVAGISTGAACFAVLMLILAVFAFIRSKTRKAKKHDDSFNKMARGKCTIYDFPTLQEATGNFSEKHKLGEGGFGTVYKGNLPDGQEIAVKKLIDGAGAGHGLDQIRNEVLVLAQLQHKNLVRLLGFCLHQKEMLLVYEYIRNGSLDNFLFVDASRRNTLNWDEEYNIILGIAKGIMYLHEDSSVRIIHRDLKANNILIDDAMDPKIADFGLARLQVGGHTQTMTARVVGTYGYMAPEYAIHGNVSPKIDIFSFGVLVLEIVTKRRNCGSDDCETDTVNLLSDVWTCWSKGTISQMIDESLEGHPRIQALRYIHIGLLCVQADPDDRPDIPSIIFMLSREDMELQPPAQPAFFFGEDSNSPSPPCQQGIYVYNRSEVIFENTSVNELTITDAYPR
;
A
#
# COMPACT_ATOMS: atom_id res chain seq x y z
N MET A 1 84.12 32.21 -10.82
CA MET A 1 84.25 32.38 -9.36
C MET A 1 82.91 32.00 -8.75
N ALA A 2 82.94 31.27 -7.63
CA ALA A 2 81.95 30.28 -7.21
C ALA A 2 80.95 30.77 -6.15
N ILE A 3 79.77 30.11 -6.09
CA ILE A 3 78.92 29.74 -4.91
C ILE A 3 78.19 30.90 -4.15
N PRO A 4 76.98 30.70 -3.53
CA PRO A 4 76.27 29.44 -3.11
C PRO A 4 74.85 29.23 -3.71
N GLU A 5 74.30 28.01 -3.90
CA GLU A 5 73.91 26.86 -3.01
C GLU A 5 72.72 27.15 -2.06
N ALA A 6 71.69 26.30 -1.84
CA ALA A 6 71.12 25.10 -2.48
C ALA A 6 69.80 24.71 -1.73
N GLY A 7 68.89 23.98 -2.39
CA GLY A 7 67.97 22.98 -1.80
C GLY A 7 66.46 23.28 -1.85
N ALA A 8 65.57 22.42 -2.34
CA ALA A 8 65.70 21.11 -3.00
C ALA A 8 64.41 20.79 -3.81
N VAL A 9 64.62 20.17 -4.96
CA VAL A 9 63.64 19.55 -5.86
C VAL A 9 63.52 18.07 -5.49
N VAL A 10 62.33 17.53 -5.75
CA VAL A 10 61.90 16.13 -5.58
C VAL A 10 62.74 15.19 -6.45
N ASP A 11 63.30 14.14 -5.84
CA ASP A 11 63.94 13.02 -6.52
C ASP A 11 63.14 11.73 -6.27
N CYS A 12 62.70 11.09 -7.35
CA CYS A 12 62.11 9.75 -7.36
C CYS A 12 63.22 8.77 -7.76
N ALA A 13 63.68 7.94 -6.82
CA ALA A 13 64.68 6.93 -7.08
C ALA A 13 64.14 5.49 -6.92
N ALA A 14 64.63 4.66 -7.85
CA ALA A 14 64.89 3.24 -7.75
C ALA A 14 63.72 2.25 -7.94
N ASN A 15 63.49 1.87 -9.21
CA ASN A 15 63.34 0.46 -9.58
C ASN A 15 63.46 0.27 -11.10
N SER A 16 64.69 0.13 -11.61
CA SER A 16 64.94 -0.28 -13.01
C SER A 16 66.38 -0.78 -13.18
N CYS A 17 66.73 -1.96 -12.65
CA CYS A 17 67.93 -2.67 -13.12
C CYS A 17 68.02 -4.17 -12.79
N LEU A 18 66.89 -4.91 -12.71
CA LEU A 18 66.96 -6.36 -12.51
C LEU A 18 66.20 -7.22 -13.54
N ILE A 19 65.55 -6.62 -14.54
CA ILE A 19 64.73 -7.36 -15.51
C ILE A 19 65.47 -7.62 -16.84
N TYR A 20 66.60 -6.96 -17.08
CA TYR A 20 67.28 -7.03 -18.39
C TYR A 20 68.18 -8.27 -18.60
N HIS A 21 68.48 -9.04 -17.56
CA HIS A 21 69.44 -10.16 -17.64
C HIS A 21 68.83 -11.57 -17.65
N LEU A 22 67.51 -11.73 -17.51
CA LEU A 22 66.86 -13.06 -17.47
C LEU A 22 66.31 -13.55 -18.82
N PHE A 23 66.38 -12.75 -19.90
CA PHE A 23 65.84 -13.11 -21.22
C PHE A 23 66.92 -13.40 -22.26
N ARG A 24 67.83 -14.36 -22.02
CA ARG A 24 68.74 -14.82 -23.09
C ARG A 24 68.85 -16.30 -23.35
N PHE A 25 68.15 -17.16 -22.61
CA PHE A 25 68.09 -18.58 -22.92
C PHE A 25 66.75 -19.14 -22.50
N LEU A 26 65.80 -19.28 -23.43
CA LEU A 26 64.71 -20.28 -23.45
C LEU A 26 63.95 -20.16 -24.80
N PRO A 27 63.56 -21.27 -25.44
CA PRO A 27 63.01 -21.29 -26.80
C PRO A 27 61.54 -20.82 -26.87
N GLU A 28 61.19 -20.20 -28.01
CA GLU A 28 60.02 -19.34 -28.27
C GLU A 28 58.61 -19.98 -28.20
N THR A 29 58.41 -21.15 -27.61
CA THR A 29 57.07 -21.81 -27.60
C THR A 29 56.36 -21.85 -26.24
N SER A 30 56.84 -21.11 -25.23
CA SER A 30 56.23 -21.09 -23.89
C SER A 30 55.96 -19.70 -23.29
N MET A 31 56.10 -18.63 -24.08
CA MET A 31 55.90 -17.25 -23.61
C MET A 31 54.43 -16.87 -23.35
N LEU A 32 53.47 -17.44 -24.07
CA LEU A 32 52.04 -17.15 -23.81
C LEU A 32 51.52 -17.81 -22.53
N GLY A 33 52.03 -18.99 -22.17
CA GLY A 33 51.59 -19.72 -20.99
C GLY A 33 52.08 -19.08 -19.68
N GLY A 34 53.32 -18.59 -19.65
CA GLY A 34 53.91 -17.98 -18.45
C GLY A 34 53.34 -16.58 -18.12
N ILE A 35 53.01 -15.77 -19.13
CA ILE A 35 52.45 -14.43 -18.94
C ILE A 35 51.02 -14.50 -18.38
N LEU A 36 50.23 -15.50 -18.80
CA LEU A 36 48.89 -15.74 -18.26
C LEU A 36 48.91 -16.23 -16.81
N VAL A 37 49.92 -17.01 -16.42
CA VAL A 37 50.05 -17.50 -15.04
C VAL A 37 50.58 -16.43 -14.08
N LEU A 38 51.50 -15.56 -14.52
CA LEU A 38 51.98 -14.43 -13.71
C LEU A 38 50.93 -13.30 -13.58
N ALA A 39 50.12 -13.06 -14.61
CA ALA A 39 48.97 -12.16 -14.51
C ALA A 39 47.89 -12.69 -13.55
N ALA A 40 47.75 -14.01 -13.40
CA ALA A 40 46.83 -14.63 -12.45
C ALA A 40 47.34 -14.63 -10.98
N VAL A 41 48.65 -14.47 -10.76
CA VAL A 41 49.27 -14.52 -9.42
C VAL A 41 49.56 -13.12 -8.83
N LEU A 42 49.60 -12.07 -9.64
CA LEU A 42 49.86 -10.68 -9.20
C LEU A 42 48.67 -9.72 -9.29
N LEU A 43 47.52 -10.18 -9.81
CA LEU A 43 46.26 -9.46 -9.55
C LEU A 43 45.85 -9.79 -8.11
N PRO A 44 45.77 -8.80 -7.20
CA PRO A 44 45.00 -9.06 -5.99
C PRO A 44 43.61 -9.42 -6.49
N LEU A 45 43.14 -10.62 -6.14
CA LEU A 45 41.71 -10.92 -6.08
C LEU A 45 41.11 -10.02 -4.99
N ALA A 46 41.11 -8.71 -5.24
CA ALA A 46 40.00 -7.89 -4.85
C ALA A 46 38.85 -8.41 -5.71
N ALA A 47 38.21 -9.48 -5.23
CA ALA A 47 36.79 -9.62 -5.48
C ALA A 47 36.21 -8.22 -5.30
N PRO A 48 35.35 -7.72 -6.20
CA PRO A 48 34.69 -6.45 -5.94
C PRO A 48 34.07 -6.61 -4.56
N GLN A 49 34.62 -5.92 -3.55
CA GLN A 49 33.96 -5.82 -2.28
C GLN A 49 32.68 -5.12 -2.68
N ALA A 50 31.59 -5.87 -2.75
CA ALA A 50 30.26 -5.29 -2.82
C ALA A 50 30.29 -4.20 -1.76
N THR A 51 30.19 -2.95 -2.17
CA THR A 51 30.36 -1.80 -1.29
C THR A 51 29.39 -2.02 -0.14
N GLN A 52 29.94 -2.41 1.02
CA GLN A 52 29.13 -2.83 2.14
C GLN A 52 28.34 -1.60 2.57
N TRP A 53 27.01 -1.68 2.46
CA TRP A 53 26.17 -0.54 2.75
C TRP A 53 26.39 -0.15 4.23
N GLN A 54 26.73 1.12 4.45
CA GLN A 54 26.88 1.70 5.78
C GLN A 54 26.25 3.09 5.82
N SER A 55 25.67 3.45 6.96
CA SER A 55 25.26 4.81 7.27
C SER A 55 25.56 5.15 8.72
N THR A 56 25.90 6.40 8.99
CA THR A 56 26.28 6.86 10.32
C THR A 56 25.50 8.12 10.69
N THR A 57 24.94 8.15 11.89
CA THR A 57 24.27 9.31 12.49
C THR A 57 25.04 9.74 13.73
N CYS A 58 25.28 11.05 13.84
CA CYS A 58 25.98 11.67 14.97
C CYS A 58 25.01 12.59 15.72
N ALA A 59 25.11 12.67 17.05
CA ALA A 59 24.44 13.70 17.84
C ALA A 59 25.48 14.55 18.61
N SER A 60 25.03 15.50 19.43
CA SER A 60 25.89 16.50 20.06
C SER A 60 26.88 15.92 21.07
N GLY A 61 28.10 16.47 21.09
CA GLY A 61 29.14 16.15 22.06
C GLY A 61 30.41 15.65 21.37
N ALA A 62 31.55 16.30 21.63
CA ALA A 62 32.84 15.92 21.08
C ALA A 62 33.83 15.59 22.20
N TYR A 63 34.75 14.65 21.96
CA TYR A 63 35.85 14.34 22.87
C TYR A 63 37.19 14.78 22.28
N ALA A 64 38.15 15.12 23.15
CA ALA A 64 39.49 15.48 22.72
C ALA A 64 40.32 14.23 22.35
N ALA A 65 41.24 14.37 21.40
CA ALA A 65 42.22 13.32 21.14
C ALA A 65 43.05 13.02 22.39
N ASN A 66 43.35 11.74 22.62
CA ASN A 66 44.02 11.20 23.81
C ASN A 66 43.28 11.45 25.14
N SER A 67 41.96 11.67 25.09
CA SER A 67 41.12 11.78 26.30
C SER A 67 40.81 10.41 26.91
N THR A 68 40.43 10.42 28.20
CA THR A 68 39.89 9.25 28.89
C THR A 68 38.69 8.64 28.15
N TYR A 69 37.84 9.48 27.54
CA TYR A 69 36.76 9.03 26.67
C TYR A 69 37.26 8.18 25.49
N GLN A 70 38.31 8.62 24.78
CA GLN A 70 38.88 7.86 23.67
C GLN A 70 39.47 6.52 24.13
N THR A 71 40.14 6.49 25.28
CA THR A 71 40.64 5.25 25.88
C THR A 71 39.50 4.30 26.25
N ASN A 72 38.44 4.81 26.89
CA ASN A 72 37.25 4.03 27.25
C ASN A 72 36.55 3.47 26.01
N LEU A 73 36.45 4.25 24.93
CA LEU A 73 35.91 3.78 23.65
C LEU A 73 36.78 2.67 23.03
N GLY A 74 38.11 2.76 23.17
CA GLY A 74 39.04 1.71 22.76
C GLY A 74 38.84 0.40 23.52
N LEU A 75 38.56 0.45 24.83
CA LEU A 75 38.23 -0.73 25.63
C LEU A 75 36.93 -1.39 25.13
N LEU A 76 35.89 -0.59 24.84
CA LEU A 76 34.65 -1.09 24.26
C LEU A 76 34.87 -1.71 22.89
N ALA A 77 35.68 -1.09 22.03
CA ALA A 77 36.02 -1.61 20.71
C ALA A 77 36.76 -2.97 20.76
N ALA A 78 37.55 -3.21 21.82
CA ALA A 78 38.23 -4.47 22.03
C ALA A 78 37.31 -5.58 22.58
N ALA A 79 36.35 -5.24 23.45
CA ALA A 79 35.51 -6.21 24.15
C ALA A 79 34.21 -6.54 23.42
N LEU A 80 33.48 -5.53 22.94
CA LEU A 80 32.11 -5.67 22.42
C LEU A 80 31.99 -6.62 21.22
N PRO A 81 32.93 -6.66 20.25
CA PRO A 81 32.88 -7.63 19.15
C PRO A 81 32.95 -9.09 19.62
N ALA A 82 33.71 -9.38 20.68
CA ALA A 82 33.77 -10.72 21.25
C ALA A 82 32.45 -11.08 21.95
N ASN A 83 31.94 -10.15 22.77
CA ASN A 83 30.71 -10.34 23.56
C ASN A 83 29.50 -10.61 22.67
N VAL A 84 29.31 -9.80 21.63
CA VAL A 84 28.18 -9.95 20.68
C VAL A 84 28.27 -11.25 19.88
N SER A 85 29.49 -11.70 19.54
CA SER A 85 29.70 -12.94 18.80
C SER A 85 29.50 -14.21 19.64
N ALA A 86 29.70 -14.12 20.95
CA ALA A 86 29.46 -15.20 21.90
C ALA A 86 27.99 -15.29 22.31
N SER A 87 27.23 -14.20 22.15
CA SER A 87 25.81 -14.13 22.46
C SER A 87 24.99 -14.94 21.44
N PRO A 88 24.19 -15.94 21.88
CA PRO A 88 23.30 -16.66 20.98
C PRO A 88 22.32 -15.74 20.26
N ALA A 89 21.96 -14.62 20.88
CA ALA A 89 21.05 -13.62 20.33
C ALA A 89 21.71 -12.68 19.31
N GLY A 90 23.05 -12.71 19.19
CA GLY A 90 23.80 -11.73 18.38
C GLY A 90 23.68 -10.31 18.93
N PHE A 91 23.47 -10.16 20.23
CA PHE A 91 23.27 -8.88 20.91
C PHE A 91 24.15 -8.80 22.15
N ALA A 92 24.78 -7.64 22.36
CA ALA A 92 25.50 -7.33 23.59
C ALA A 92 25.47 -5.84 23.89
N THR A 93 25.44 -5.51 25.17
CA THR A 93 25.62 -4.16 25.72
C THR A 93 26.92 -4.10 26.51
N ALA A 94 27.46 -2.91 26.68
CA ALA A 94 28.61 -2.67 27.53
C ALA A 94 28.59 -1.24 28.07
N THR A 95 29.06 -1.06 29.30
CA THR A 95 29.20 0.25 29.93
C THR A 95 30.58 0.37 30.57
N THR A 96 31.24 1.52 30.42
CA THR A 96 32.49 1.81 31.15
C THR A 96 32.18 2.56 32.44
N CYS A 97 32.52 1.98 33.60
CA CYS A 97 32.15 2.50 34.92
C CYS A 97 33.05 3.64 35.45
N VAL A 98 33.64 4.47 34.58
CA VAL A 98 34.58 5.53 35.00
C VAL A 98 33.95 6.91 34.78
N VAL A 99 33.41 7.50 35.84
CA VAL A 99 32.96 8.90 35.87
C VAL A 99 34.19 9.82 35.81
N PRO A 100 34.21 10.91 35.02
CA PRO A 100 33.09 11.54 34.30
C PRO A 100 32.81 11.03 32.88
N ASP A 101 33.64 10.15 32.31
CA ASP A 101 33.54 9.70 30.90
C ASP A 101 32.94 8.30 30.77
N LEU A 102 31.72 8.13 31.31
CA LEU A 102 30.92 6.92 31.14
C LEU A 102 30.46 6.79 29.69
N ILE A 103 30.62 5.60 29.10
CA ILE A 103 30.15 5.29 27.75
C ILE A 103 29.21 4.11 27.82
N SER A 104 27.99 4.28 27.33
CA SER A 104 27.04 3.19 27.07
C SER A 104 27.19 2.76 25.62
N ALA A 105 27.26 1.45 25.37
CA ALA A 105 27.32 0.91 24.01
C ALA A 105 26.42 -0.30 23.84
N LEU A 106 25.89 -0.46 22.63
CA LEU A 106 25.06 -1.57 22.20
C LEU A 106 25.54 -2.04 20.83
N ALA A 107 25.56 -3.35 20.62
CA ALA A 107 25.72 -3.96 19.32
C ALA A 107 24.63 -5.01 19.07
N LEU A 108 24.01 -4.96 17.90
CA LEU A 108 23.04 -5.94 17.43
C LEU A 108 23.45 -6.44 16.04
N CYS A 109 23.68 -7.73 15.90
CA CYS A 109 23.90 -8.38 14.62
C CYS A 109 22.58 -8.83 14.01
N ARG A 110 22.53 -8.84 12.67
CA ARG A 110 21.37 -9.33 11.95
C ARG A 110 21.16 -10.83 12.23
N GLY A 111 19.93 -11.25 12.48
CA GLY A 111 19.65 -12.57 13.06
C GLY A 111 20.11 -13.79 12.25
N ASP A 112 20.34 -13.64 10.95
CA ASP A 112 20.89 -14.64 10.02
C ASP A 112 22.43 -14.62 9.92
N THR A 113 23.10 -13.72 10.64
CA THR A 113 24.56 -13.58 10.61
C THR A 113 25.21 -14.61 11.55
N ASN A 114 26.27 -15.28 11.09
CA ASN A 114 27.05 -16.18 11.95
C ASN A 114 27.97 -15.41 12.92
N ALA A 115 28.50 -16.10 13.93
CA ALA A 115 29.31 -15.47 14.98
C ALA A 115 30.56 -14.73 14.46
N SER A 116 31.27 -15.28 13.46
CA SER A 116 32.49 -14.66 12.93
C SER A 116 32.19 -13.41 12.10
N SER A 117 31.15 -13.45 11.26
CA SER A 117 30.66 -12.29 10.51
C SER A 117 30.11 -11.21 11.43
N CYS A 118 29.40 -11.59 12.50
CA CYS A 118 28.90 -10.67 13.51
C CYS A 118 30.06 -9.94 14.22
N ARG A 119 31.07 -10.70 14.67
CA ARG A 119 32.30 -10.15 15.27
C ARG A 119 32.99 -9.15 14.34
N ALA A 120 33.18 -9.52 13.09
CA ALA A 120 33.84 -8.68 12.10
C ALA A 120 33.06 -7.39 11.82
N CYS A 121 31.74 -7.47 11.69
CA CYS A 121 30.87 -6.31 11.45
C CYS A 121 30.94 -5.29 12.60
N VAL A 122 30.84 -5.76 13.84
CA VAL A 122 30.89 -4.88 15.03
C VAL A 122 32.29 -4.30 15.22
N ALA A 123 33.35 -5.09 14.99
CA ALA A 123 34.72 -4.60 15.03
C ALA A 123 34.99 -3.51 13.97
N ALA A 124 34.45 -3.67 12.76
CA ALA A 124 34.54 -2.66 11.69
C ALA A 124 33.67 -1.42 11.98
N GLY A 125 32.64 -1.55 12.80
CA GLY A 125 31.74 -0.47 13.18
C GLY A 125 32.43 0.67 13.92
N PHE A 126 33.38 0.38 14.82
CA PHE A 126 34.10 1.41 15.56
C PHE A 126 34.95 2.35 14.68
N PRO A 127 35.87 1.86 13.82
CA PRO A 127 36.57 2.74 12.89
C PRO A 127 35.63 3.35 11.84
N GLY A 128 34.55 2.67 11.45
CA GLY A 128 33.49 3.25 10.60
C GLY A 128 32.81 4.46 11.24
N ALA A 129 32.44 4.35 12.52
CA ALA A 129 31.84 5.41 13.30
C ALA A 129 32.78 6.63 13.41
N GLN A 130 34.08 6.40 13.61
CA GLN A 130 35.07 7.48 13.67
C GLN A 130 35.31 8.16 12.32
N ARG A 131 35.18 7.44 11.20
CA ARG A 131 35.25 8.05 9.86
C ARG A 131 34.02 8.90 9.54
N GLY A 132 32.83 8.44 9.94
CA GLY A 132 31.57 9.16 9.68
C GLY A 132 31.32 10.32 10.65
N CYS A 133 31.66 10.13 11.92
CA CYS A 133 31.47 11.09 13.01
C CYS A 133 32.79 11.27 13.79
N PRO A 134 33.78 11.99 13.25
CA PRO A 134 35.07 12.16 13.91
C PRO A 134 34.92 12.75 15.31
N ASN A 135 35.45 12.06 16.31
CA ASN A 135 35.48 12.49 17.71
C ASN A 135 34.11 12.75 18.36
N SER A 136 33.01 12.23 17.79
CA SER A 136 31.68 12.37 18.38
C SER A 136 31.50 11.44 19.59
N LYS A 137 30.83 11.94 20.63
CA LYS A 137 30.48 11.15 21.81
C LYS A 137 29.21 10.32 21.59
N ASP A 138 28.25 10.78 20.78
CA ASP A 138 27.04 10.04 20.44
C ASP A 138 27.04 9.67 18.96
N VAL A 139 27.10 8.36 18.68
CA VAL A 139 27.13 7.82 17.33
C VAL A 139 26.30 6.54 17.24
N ALA A 140 25.48 6.45 16.19
CA ALA A 140 24.93 5.18 15.72
C ALA A 140 25.41 4.91 14.29
N ILE A 141 25.95 3.71 14.06
CA ILE A 141 26.37 3.22 12.75
C ILE A 141 25.54 1.98 12.38
N TYR A 142 25.02 2.00 11.18
CA TYR A 142 24.20 0.97 10.58
C TYR A 142 24.97 0.31 9.46
N GLN A 143 25.17 -0.99 9.52
CA GLN A 143 25.76 -1.80 8.46
C GLN A 143 24.80 -2.93 8.07
N ASP A 144 24.96 -3.50 6.88
CA ASP A 144 24.09 -4.61 6.41
C ASP A 144 23.99 -5.79 7.38
N GLY A 145 25.06 -6.06 8.14
CA GLY A 145 25.15 -7.19 9.07
C GLY A 145 24.99 -6.83 10.55
N CYS A 146 25.03 -5.56 10.93
CA CYS A 146 24.97 -5.15 12.34
C CYS A 146 24.68 -3.66 12.53
N VAL A 147 24.18 -3.33 13.71
CA VAL A 147 24.02 -1.96 14.24
C VAL A 147 24.93 -1.82 15.46
N LEU A 148 25.63 -0.69 15.56
CA LEU A 148 26.44 -0.31 16.71
C LEU A 148 26.07 1.11 17.13
N ARG A 149 25.76 1.32 18.41
CA ARG A 149 25.58 2.64 19.01
C ARG A 149 26.46 2.78 20.23
N PHE A 150 27.10 3.93 20.38
CA PHE A 150 27.73 4.33 21.63
C PHE A 150 27.38 5.79 21.93
N SER A 151 27.24 6.12 23.21
CA SER A 151 26.90 7.46 23.68
C SER A 151 27.44 7.67 25.10
N ASP A 152 27.72 8.94 25.44
CA ASP A 152 27.98 9.36 26.82
C ASP A 152 26.68 9.45 27.66
N GLN A 153 25.52 9.28 27.00
CA GLN A 153 24.22 9.19 27.63
C GLN A 153 23.90 7.76 28.12
N ARG A 154 23.02 7.66 29.12
CA ARG A 154 22.48 6.39 29.63
C ARG A 154 21.27 5.92 28.82
N PHE A 155 21.40 5.84 27.50
CA PHE A 155 20.28 5.47 26.63
C PHE A 155 19.80 4.01 26.82
N LEU A 156 20.64 3.14 27.40
CA LEU A 156 20.28 1.76 27.74
C LEU A 156 19.18 1.69 28.80
N ASP A 157 19.03 2.72 29.63
CA ASP A 157 17.99 2.81 30.67
C ASP A 157 16.59 3.09 30.06
N PHE A 158 16.54 3.50 28.79
CA PHE A 158 15.32 3.96 28.10
C PHE A 158 15.08 3.18 26.80
N VAL A 159 14.95 1.86 26.90
CA VAL A 159 14.72 0.97 25.76
C VAL A 159 13.45 1.36 25.00
N GLY A 160 13.59 1.62 23.69
CA GLY A 160 12.47 1.92 22.80
C GLY A 160 12.01 3.38 22.79
N VAL A 161 12.72 4.27 23.48
CA VAL A 161 12.46 5.73 23.47
C VAL A 161 13.46 6.42 22.52
N GLU A 162 12.99 7.48 21.84
CA GLU A 162 13.73 8.44 21.00
C GLU A 162 15.19 8.07 20.74
N SER A 163 15.44 7.47 19.57
CA SER A 163 16.78 7.09 19.14
C SER A 163 17.00 7.53 17.70
N PRO A 164 18.24 7.84 17.30
CA PRO A 164 18.53 8.17 15.91
C PRO A 164 17.99 7.06 15.02
N ALA A 165 17.12 7.43 14.09
CA ALA A 165 16.55 6.51 13.13
C ALA A 165 16.72 7.12 11.74
N GLY A 166 16.91 6.27 10.74
CA GLY A 166 17.05 6.70 9.35
C GLY A 166 16.28 5.79 8.42
N THR A 167 15.57 6.39 7.47
CA THR A 167 14.89 5.69 6.39
C THR A 167 15.69 5.84 5.10
N TYR A 168 15.98 4.73 4.43
CA TYR A 168 16.74 4.69 3.19
C TYR A 168 15.99 3.89 2.14
N SER A 169 15.71 4.54 1.02
CA SER A 169 15.24 3.86 -0.19
C SER A 169 16.42 3.22 -0.92
N THR A 170 16.22 2.04 -1.50
CA THR A 170 17.21 1.40 -2.39
C THR A 170 16.61 1.19 -3.77
N ASP A 171 17.18 1.84 -4.78
CA ASP A 171 16.85 1.62 -6.18
C ASP A 171 17.59 0.40 -6.72
N VAL A 172 16.84 -0.66 -7.01
CA VAL A 172 17.36 -1.86 -7.70
C VAL A 172 16.52 -2.06 -8.95
N GLY A 173 16.70 -1.19 -9.95
CA GLY A 173 16.02 -1.24 -11.25
C GLY A 173 14.56 -0.78 -11.26
N ASN A 174 14.00 -0.60 -12.47
CA ASN A 174 12.60 -0.18 -12.66
C ASN A 174 11.65 -1.32 -12.25
N LEU A 175 10.72 -1.01 -11.34
CA LEU A 175 9.63 -1.93 -11.01
C LEU A 175 8.77 -2.18 -12.26
N THR A 176 8.56 -3.46 -12.59
CA THR A 176 7.63 -3.92 -13.63
C THR A 176 6.18 -3.99 -13.13
N ALA A 177 5.98 -3.84 -11.82
CA ALA A 177 4.69 -3.90 -11.13
C ALA A 177 4.15 -2.50 -10.84
N PRO A 178 2.82 -2.30 -10.81
CA PRO A 178 2.23 -1.04 -10.32
C PRO A 178 2.68 -0.73 -8.89
N ALA A 179 3.15 0.50 -8.64
CA ALA A 179 3.69 0.92 -7.33
C ALA A 179 2.70 0.68 -6.18
N ALA A 180 1.43 0.99 -6.42
CA ALA A 180 0.29 0.68 -5.55
C ALA A 180 0.26 -0.77 -5.04
N TRP A 181 0.27 -1.72 -5.97
CA TRP A 181 0.24 -3.15 -5.68
C TRP A 181 1.52 -3.57 -4.95
N PHE A 182 2.67 -3.08 -5.42
CA PHE A 182 3.96 -3.44 -4.87
C PHE A 182 4.10 -2.98 -3.42
N ASN A 183 3.65 -1.76 -3.12
CA ASN A 183 3.63 -1.19 -1.77
C ASN A 183 2.71 -1.98 -0.85
N ALA A 184 1.50 -2.37 -1.32
CA ALA A 184 0.58 -3.21 -0.56
C ALA A 184 1.17 -4.62 -0.30
N ALA A 185 1.78 -5.24 -1.31
CA ALA A 185 2.42 -6.54 -1.18
C ALA A 185 3.64 -6.50 -0.24
N ALA A 186 4.45 -5.45 -0.30
CA ALA A 186 5.55 -5.21 0.61
C ALA A 186 5.06 -4.98 2.04
N LEU A 187 4.00 -4.18 2.23
CA LEU A 187 3.40 -3.91 3.53
C LEU A 187 2.82 -5.18 4.16
N ALA A 188 2.07 -5.98 3.40
CA ALA A 188 1.53 -7.26 3.86
C ALA A 188 2.66 -8.23 4.28
N LEU A 189 3.73 -8.30 3.48
CA LEU A 189 4.91 -9.10 3.81
C LEU A 189 5.59 -8.61 5.08
N LEU A 190 5.79 -7.30 5.22
CA LEU A 190 6.43 -6.70 6.40
C LEU A 190 5.59 -6.95 7.66
N ASN A 191 4.27 -6.75 7.61
CA ASN A 191 3.37 -7.05 8.74
C ASN A 191 3.46 -8.52 9.16
N ALA A 192 3.35 -9.46 8.22
CA ALA A 192 3.47 -10.88 8.52
C ALA A 192 4.85 -11.24 9.08
N THR A 193 5.91 -10.59 8.58
CA THR A 193 7.28 -10.76 9.08
C THR A 193 7.43 -10.21 10.50
N VAL A 194 6.82 -9.06 10.82
CA VAL A 194 6.78 -8.49 12.18
C VAL A 194 6.06 -9.43 13.14
N ASP A 195 4.89 -9.93 12.77
CA ASP A 195 4.15 -10.88 13.62
C ASP A 195 4.96 -12.15 13.88
N GLN A 196 5.66 -12.67 12.87
CA GLN A 196 6.54 -13.82 13.04
C GLN A 196 7.73 -13.50 13.96
N ALA A 197 8.36 -12.32 13.81
CA ALA A 197 9.49 -11.90 14.64
C ALA A 197 9.09 -11.78 16.12
N VAL A 198 7.89 -11.24 16.39
CA VAL A 198 7.34 -11.12 17.74
C VAL A 198 6.90 -12.49 18.30
N ALA A 199 6.26 -13.32 17.48
CA ALA A 199 5.72 -14.62 17.89
C ALA A 199 6.80 -15.71 18.11
N ALA A 200 7.98 -15.59 17.50
CA ALA A 200 9.09 -16.54 17.68
C ALA A 200 9.47 -16.74 19.16
N THR A 201 9.23 -15.72 20.00
CA THR A 201 9.51 -15.76 21.45
C THR A 201 8.41 -16.43 22.29
N ALA A 202 7.16 -16.49 21.80
CA ALA A 202 6.05 -17.14 22.49
C ALA A 202 6.20 -18.67 22.53
N ARG A 203 7.12 -19.24 21.74
CA ARG A 203 7.45 -20.68 21.70
C ARG A 203 8.64 -21.10 22.57
N GLY A 204 9.18 -20.19 23.39
CA GLY A 204 10.26 -20.51 24.33
C GLY A 204 11.66 -20.59 23.71
N ASP A 205 11.94 -19.83 22.64
CA ASP A 205 13.30 -19.70 22.10
C ASP A 205 14.23 -19.03 23.14
N PRO A 206 15.26 -19.75 23.65
CA PRO A 206 16.16 -19.23 24.68
C PRO A 206 17.00 -18.04 24.19
N ALA A 207 17.14 -17.83 22.88
CA ALA A 207 17.93 -16.74 22.32
C ALA A 207 17.15 -15.42 22.14
N LYS A 208 15.81 -15.42 22.21
CA LYS A 208 14.93 -14.22 22.04
C LYS A 208 15.40 -13.23 20.96
N LYS A 209 15.73 -13.71 19.76
CA LYS A 209 16.31 -12.86 18.70
C LYS A 209 15.40 -11.77 18.12
N TYR A 210 14.08 -11.81 18.41
CA TYR A 210 13.05 -10.98 17.78
C TYR A 210 13.32 -10.73 16.29
N PHE A 211 13.57 -11.78 15.53
CA PHE A 211 14.04 -11.72 14.16
C PHE A 211 13.18 -12.61 13.27
N ALA A 212 12.78 -12.10 12.11
CA ALA A 212 12.17 -12.90 11.07
C ALA A 212 12.52 -12.40 9.67
N THR A 213 12.48 -13.33 8.72
CA THR A 213 12.60 -13.07 7.28
C THR A 213 11.34 -13.54 6.56
N GLY A 214 10.95 -12.82 5.52
CA GLY A 214 9.77 -13.11 4.73
C GLY A 214 10.08 -13.14 3.23
N GLU A 215 9.39 -14.02 2.51
CA GLU A 215 9.36 -14.05 1.04
C GLU A 215 7.91 -13.98 0.56
N GLY A 216 7.61 -13.01 -0.29
CA GLY A 216 6.34 -12.86 -0.99
C GLY A 216 6.49 -13.25 -2.46
N SER A 217 5.78 -14.29 -2.89
CA SER A 217 5.73 -14.75 -4.28
C SER A 217 4.32 -14.59 -4.81
N PHE A 218 3.99 -13.38 -5.24
CA PHE A 218 2.63 -12.97 -5.62
C PHE A 218 2.35 -13.10 -7.13
N ASP A 219 2.82 -14.19 -7.75
CA ASP A 219 2.91 -14.47 -9.20
C ASP A 219 4.27 -14.09 -9.82
N ALA A 220 5.18 -15.08 -9.85
CA ALA A 220 6.54 -14.94 -10.36
C ALA A 220 6.62 -14.74 -11.90
N THR A 221 5.51 -14.88 -12.62
CA THR A 221 5.47 -14.66 -14.08
C THR A 221 5.32 -13.18 -14.43
N TYR A 222 4.71 -12.38 -13.56
CA TYR A 222 4.40 -10.97 -13.82
C TYR A 222 5.01 -10.00 -12.81
N TYR A 223 5.33 -10.46 -11.59
CA TYR A 223 5.80 -9.60 -10.51
C TYR A 223 7.09 -10.13 -9.86
N PRO A 224 7.98 -9.23 -9.41
CA PRO A 224 9.18 -9.63 -8.71
C PRO A 224 8.82 -10.23 -7.35
N LYS A 225 9.63 -11.21 -6.90
CA LYS A 225 9.59 -11.65 -5.51
C LYS A 225 9.97 -10.50 -4.60
N ILE A 226 9.32 -10.43 -3.44
CA ILE A 226 9.62 -9.44 -2.41
C ILE A 226 10.23 -10.19 -1.22
N TYR A 227 11.35 -9.69 -0.72
CA TYR A 227 12.03 -10.18 0.46
C TYR A 227 11.85 -9.17 1.58
N GLY A 228 11.48 -9.64 2.77
CA GLY A 228 11.21 -8.83 3.97
C GLY A 228 12.05 -9.27 5.15
N LEU A 229 12.34 -8.34 6.06
CA LEU A 229 13.04 -8.59 7.32
C LEU A 229 12.51 -7.64 8.38
N ALA A 230 12.25 -8.19 9.57
CA ALA A 230 11.94 -7.44 10.78
C ALA A 230 12.83 -7.91 11.92
N GLN A 231 13.39 -6.98 12.67
CA GLN A 231 14.23 -7.29 13.82
C GLN A 231 14.07 -6.29 14.96
N CYS A 232 14.04 -6.75 16.21
CA CYS A 232 14.17 -5.93 17.42
C CYS A 232 15.35 -6.40 18.27
N VAL A 233 15.77 -5.56 19.23
CA VAL A 233 16.70 -6.00 20.28
C VAL A 233 16.04 -7.04 21.22
N PRO A 234 16.79 -8.04 21.72
CA PRO A 234 16.27 -9.07 22.62
C PRO A 234 15.74 -8.58 23.97
N GLU A 235 16.18 -7.41 24.44
CA GLU A 235 15.80 -6.85 25.75
C GLU A 235 14.40 -6.20 25.74
N MET A 236 13.80 -5.99 24.57
CA MET A 236 12.44 -5.46 24.47
C MET A 236 11.39 -6.49 24.88
N THR A 237 10.28 -6.00 25.42
CA THR A 237 9.04 -6.79 25.51
C THR A 237 8.43 -6.98 24.11
N ALA A 238 7.59 -8.00 23.95
CA ALA A 238 6.85 -8.21 22.71
C ALA A 238 6.01 -6.98 22.31
N ALA A 239 5.44 -6.26 23.29
CA ALA A 239 4.68 -5.03 23.07
C ALA A 239 5.57 -3.88 22.59
N GLN A 240 6.74 -3.67 23.21
CA GLN A 240 7.72 -2.66 22.78
C GLN A 240 8.26 -2.93 21.38
N CYS A 241 8.59 -4.19 21.08
CA CYS A 241 9.05 -4.57 19.74
C CYS A 241 7.96 -4.34 18.69
N ARG A 242 6.71 -4.75 18.98
CA ARG A 242 5.57 -4.50 18.08
C ARG A 242 5.34 -3.01 17.87
N GLY A 243 5.35 -2.20 18.94
CA GLY A 243 5.20 -0.74 18.84
C GLY A 243 6.30 -0.08 17.99
N CYS A 244 7.56 -0.44 18.23
CA CYS A 244 8.70 0.09 17.48
C CYS A 244 8.60 -0.22 15.97
N LEU A 245 8.31 -1.47 15.62
CA LEU A 245 8.16 -1.88 14.21
C LEU A 245 6.87 -1.31 13.58
N ALA A 246 5.79 -1.18 14.34
CA ALA A 246 4.54 -0.57 13.89
C ALA A 246 4.72 0.91 13.55
N GLY A 247 5.55 1.66 14.29
CA GLY A 247 5.90 3.04 13.96
C GLY A 247 6.56 3.14 12.57
N PHE A 248 7.51 2.25 12.26
CA PHE A 248 8.11 2.21 10.91
C PHE A 248 7.15 1.76 9.81
N ILE A 249 6.22 0.85 10.13
CA ILE A 249 5.17 0.42 9.21
C ILE A 249 4.19 1.56 8.92
N GLY A 250 3.77 2.31 9.95
CA GLY A 250 2.88 3.47 9.81
C GLY A 250 3.50 4.60 8.99
N ALA A 251 4.81 4.82 9.13
CA ALA A 251 5.57 5.79 8.34
C ALA A 251 6.00 5.27 6.96
N ALA A 252 5.82 3.97 6.66
CA ALA A 252 6.29 3.35 5.43
C ALA A 252 5.73 3.99 4.14
N PRO A 253 4.44 4.38 4.05
CA PRO A 253 3.89 5.07 2.88
C PRO A 253 4.63 6.36 2.53
N TRP A 254 5.09 7.09 3.55
CA TRP A 254 5.74 8.39 3.37
C TRP A 254 7.22 8.28 2.96
N PHE A 255 7.94 7.25 3.40
CA PHE A 255 9.42 7.22 3.28
C PHE A 255 10.00 5.95 2.69
N LEU A 256 9.33 4.80 2.86
CA LEU A 256 9.81 3.51 2.36
C LEU A 256 9.27 3.22 0.96
N PHE A 257 8.06 3.72 0.64
CA PHE A 257 7.30 3.35 -0.54
C PHE A 257 7.15 4.47 -1.60
N GLN A 258 7.89 5.58 -1.46
CA GLN A 258 7.87 6.69 -2.42
C GLN A 258 8.17 6.18 -3.85
N ASN A 259 7.47 6.67 -4.88
CA ASN A 259 7.82 6.54 -6.31
C ASN A 259 8.31 5.15 -6.81
N GLY A 260 7.65 4.05 -6.43
CA GLY A 260 7.91 2.75 -7.04
C GLY A 260 9.35 2.24 -6.78
N LYS A 261 9.85 2.43 -5.56
CA LYS A 261 11.17 1.96 -5.15
C LYS A 261 11.16 0.46 -4.87
N SER A 262 12.11 -0.26 -5.46
CA SER A 262 12.19 -1.72 -5.38
C SER A 262 12.80 -2.26 -4.08
N GLY A 263 13.11 -1.38 -3.11
CA GLY A 263 13.50 -1.74 -1.76
C GLY A 263 13.56 -0.54 -0.83
N GLY A 264 13.45 -0.80 0.47
CA GLY A 264 13.48 0.23 1.51
C GLY A 264 13.96 -0.33 2.84
N ARG A 265 14.58 0.52 3.65
CA ARG A 265 15.13 0.20 4.98
C ARG A 265 14.71 1.27 5.96
N ALA A 266 14.07 0.88 7.06
CA ALA A 266 13.93 1.71 8.25
C ALA A 266 14.86 1.17 9.33
N LEU A 267 15.80 2.00 9.74
CA LEU A 267 16.91 1.60 10.60
C LEU A 267 16.84 2.37 11.89
N GLY A 268 16.60 1.65 12.96
CA GLY A 268 16.64 2.15 14.32
C GLY A 268 17.63 1.35 15.15
N VAL A 269 18.08 2.00 16.20
CA VAL A 269 18.93 1.40 17.24
C VAL A 269 18.26 0.18 17.89
N TRP A 270 16.94 0.27 18.09
CA TRP A 270 16.14 -0.72 18.82
C TRP A 270 15.40 -1.71 17.93
N CYS A 271 14.96 -1.27 16.75
CA CYS A 271 14.27 -2.11 15.79
C CYS A 271 14.65 -1.71 14.36
N ASN A 272 14.55 -2.67 13.44
CA ASN A 272 14.95 -2.51 12.04
C ASN A 272 13.93 -3.22 11.15
N LEU A 273 13.58 -2.58 10.05
CA LEU A 273 12.65 -3.09 9.04
C LEU A 273 13.29 -2.94 7.66
N ARG A 274 13.20 -3.97 6.82
CA ARG A 274 13.73 -3.91 5.46
C ARG A 274 12.90 -4.73 4.50
N TYR A 275 12.69 -4.19 3.31
CA TYR A 275 12.21 -4.98 2.17
C TYR A 275 13.07 -4.72 0.91
N SER A 276 13.07 -5.67 -0.02
CA SER A 276 13.72 -5.52 -1.32
C SER A 276 13.21 -6.57 -2.31
N VAL A 277 13.29 -6.28 -3.61
CA VAL A 277 13.08 -7.28 -4.68
C VAL A 277 14.28 -8.20 -4.89
N SER A 278 15.45 -7.85 -4.34
CA SER A 278 16.64 -8.68 -4.37
C SER A 278 16.84 -9.39 -3.03
N PRO A 279 17.24 -10.67 -3.02
CA PRO A 279 17.53 -11.36 -1.76
C PRO A 279 18.71 -10.71 -1.04
N PHE A 280 18.59 -10.49 0.27
CA PHE A 280 19.61 -9.82 1.10
C PHE A 280 19.93 -10.51 2.43
N TYR A 281 19.23 -11.61 2.74
CA TYR A 281 19.49 -12.47 3.89
C TYR A 281 19.87 -13.87 3.43
N THR A 282 20.52 -14.61 4.31
CA THR A 282 20.91 -16.00 4.06
C THR A 282 19.93 -16.98 4.71
N GLY A 283 19.77 -18.17 4.12
CA GLY A 283 18.79 -19.17 4.57
C GLY A 283 17.41 -19.02 3.94
N GLY A 284 16.48 -19.91 4.31
CA GLY A 284 15.10 -19.88 3.83
C GLY A 284 14.25 -18.83 4.55
N ALA A 285 13.29 -18.24 3.85
CA ALA A 285 12.32 -17.32 4.45
C ALA A 285 11.49 -18.02 5.53
N MET A 286 11.38 -17.39 6.71
CA MET A 286 10.56 -17.88 7.82
C MET A 286 9.06 -17.68 7.56
N VAL A 287 8.71 -16.59 6.88
CA VAL A 287 7.36 -16.30 6.39
C VAL A 287 7.36 -16.47 4.87
N LYS A 288 6.36 -17.19 4.34
CA LYS A 288 6.13 -17.28 2.90
C LYS A 288 4.71 -16.86 2.61
N LEU A 289 4.55 -15.76 1.90
CA LEU A 289 3.26 -15.32 1.37
C LEU A 289 3.17 -15.72 -0.09
N SER A 290 2.09 -16.43 -0.41
CA SER A 290 1.72 -16.81 -1.76
C SER A 290 0.36 -16.20 -2.07
N ALA A 291 0.05 -15.97 -3.34
CA ALA A 291 -1.33 -15.70 -3.73
C ALA A 291 -2.23 -16.84 -3.20
N PRO A 292 -3.43 -16.55 -2.65
CA PRO A 292 -4.32 -17.59 -2.13
C PRO A 292 -4.61 -18.60 -3.23
N ALA A 293 -4.28 -19.87 -2.97
CA ALA A 293 -4.60 -20.95 -3.87
C ALA A 293 -6.13 -20.98 -4.07
N ALA A 294 -6.57 -20.99 -5.33
CA ALA A 294 -7.95 -21.27 -5.65
C ALA A 294 -8.32 -22.62 -5.02
N VAL A 295 -9.27 -22.60 -4.08
CA VAL A 295 -9.79 -23.81 -3.43
C VAL A 295 -10.52 -24.62 -4.50
N LEU A 296 -9.84 -25.58 -5.09
CA LEU A 296 -10.45 -26.66 -5.86
C LEU A 296 -10.75 -27.79 -4.88
N SER A 297 -11.91 -27.72 -4.25
CA SER A 297 -12.48 -28.87 -3.54
C SER A 297 -13.11 -29.82 -4.55
N VAL A 298 -12.40 -30.89 -4.94
CA VAL A 298 -13.01 -32.18 -5.25
C VAL A 298 -12.03 -33.27 -4.83
N ALA A 299 -12.17 -33.76 -3.59
CA ALA A 299 -11.62 -35.05 -3.22
C ALA A 299 -12.46 -36.13 -3.90
N THR A 300 -11.86 -36.91 -4.80
CA THR A 300 -12.44 -38.17 -5.28
C THR A 300 -11.58 -39.32 -4.78
N ALA A 301 -12.25 -40.31 -4.21
CA ALA A 301 -11.72 -41.39 -3.38
C ALA A 301 -10.64 -42.26 -4.04
N GLU A 302 -9.70 -42.74 -3.22
CA GLU A 302 -8.78 -43.83 -3.54
C GLU A 302 -9.46 -45.20 -3.45
N THR A 303 -8.99 -46.17 -4.23
CA THR A 303 -8.98 -47.62 -3.91
C THR A 303 -8.03 -48.37 -4.87
N PRO A 304 -7.52 -49.58 -4.54
CA PRO A 304 -6.09 -49.81 -4.42
C PRO A 304 -5.49 -50.80 -5.45
N ALA A 305 -4.17 -50.98 -5.31
CA ALA A 305 -3.27 -51.77 -6.14
C ALA A 305 -3.62 -53.26 -6.35
N GLY A 306 -3.29 -53.78 -7.53
CA GLY A 306 -3.24 -55.21 -7.88
C GLY A 306 -2.09 -55.53 -8.83
N ARG A 307 -1.39 -56.65 -8.59
CA ARG A 307 -0.05 -56.98 -9.09
C ARG A 307 -0.08 -58.08 -10.17
N LYS A 308 0.78 -57.93 -11.20
CA LYS A 308 1.44 -58.95 -12.08
C LYS A 308 0.60 -59.88 -12.99
N GLY A 309 0.99 -59.91 -14.27
CA GLY A 309 0.80 -61.04 -15.20
C GLY A 309 1.32 -60.70 -16.59
N ARG A 310 2.22 -61.52 -17.14
CA ARG A 310 2.97 -61.31 -18.40
C ARG A 310 2.49 -62.33 -19.44
N VAL A 311 2.66 -61.99 -20.73
CA VAL A 311 2.88 -62.87 -21.91
C VAL A 311 1.75 -62.95 -22.98
N ALA A 312 2.07 -62.29 -24.12
CA ALA A 312 2.00 -62.66 -25.56
C ALA A 312 0.67 -62.93 -26.32
N GLY A 313 0.53 -62.21 -27.46
CA GLY A 313 0.39 -62.86 -28.77
C GLY A 313 -0.67 -62.32 -29.75
N ILE A 314 -0.22 -61.79 -30.91
CA ILE A 314 -0.86 -61.72 -32.25
C ILE A 314 -1.85 -60.54 -32.48
N SER A 315 -1.44 -59.36 -33.00
CA SER A 315 -1.24 -58.96 -34.43
C SER A 315 -2.41 -59.36 -35.35
N THR A 316 -3.25 -58.52 -35.95
CA THR A 316 -2.99 -57.30 -36.74
C THR A 316 -4.36 -56.65 -36.97
N GLY A 317 -4.57 -55.39 -36.54
CA GLY A 317 -5.87 -54.69 -36.70
C GLY A 317 -6.01 -53.43 -35.82
N ALA A 318 -5.19 -53.32 -34.77
CA ALA A 318 -5.25 -52.24 -33.79
C ALA A 318 -4.87 -50.85 -34.34
N ALA A 319 -4.01 -50.77 -35.36
CA ALA A 319 -3.54 -49.47 -35.87
C ALA A 319 -4.65 -48.69 -36.59
N CYS A 320 -5.48 -49.35 -37.41
CA CYS A 320 -6.58 -48.69 -38.11
C CYS A 320 -7.71 -48.28 -37.16
N PHE A 321 -8.01 -49.11 -36.15
CA PHE A 321 -9.02 -48.80 -35.14
C PHE A 321 -8.59 -47.63 -34.23
N ALA A 322 -7.31 -47.59 -33.83
CA ALA A 322 -6.78 -46.50 -33.03
C ALA A 322 -6.83 -45.16 -33.79
N VAL A 323 -6.44 -45.15 -35.07
CA VAL A 323 -6.51 -43.94 -35.91
C VAL A 323 -7.95 -43.49 -36.13
N LEU A 324 -8.88 -44.41 -36.39
CA LEU A 324 -10.30 -44.08 -36.57
C LEU A 324 -10.91 -43.49 -35.29
N MET A 325 -10.60 -44.07 -34.12
CA MET A 325 -11.07 -43.55 -32.83
C MET A 325 -10.45 -42.19 -32.50
N LEU A 326 -9.21 -41.93 -32.92
CA LEU A 326 -8.56 -40.63 -32.74
C LEU A 326 -9.19 -39.57 -33.64
N ILE A 327 -9.51 -39.91 -34.90
CA ILE A 327 -10.23 -39.02 -35.81
C ILE A 327 -11.65 -38.73 -35.30
N LEU A 328 -12.37 -39.74 -34.82
CA LEU A 328 -13.72 -39.56 -34.26
C LEU A 328 -13.67 -38.75 -32.95
N ALA A 329 -12.66 -38.96 -32.10
CA ALA A 329 -12.46 -38.17 -30.89
C ALA A 329 -12.14 -36.71 -31.21
N VAL A 330 -11.28 -36.43 -32.19
CA VAL A 330 -10.98 -35.07 -32.67
C VAL A 330 -12.22 -34.43 -33.30
N PHE A 331 -12.97 -35.17 -34.12
CA PHE A 331 -14.19 -34.66 -34.74
C PHE A 331 -15.29 -34.37 -33.70
N ALA A 332 -15.47 -35.25 -32.72
CA ALA A 332 -16.38 -35.04 -31.60
C ALA A 332 -15.93 -33.88 -30.72
N PHE A 333 -14.63 -33.71 -30.49
CA PHE A 333 -14.06 -32.59 -29.76
C PHE A 333 -14.34 -31.26 -30.49
N ILE A 334 -14.07 -31.19 -31.80
CA ILE A 334 -14.37 -30.01 -32.63
C ILE A 334 -15.88 -29.71 -32.68
N ARG A 335 -16.73 -30.73 -32.85
CA ARG A 335 -18.20 -30.57 -32.82
C ARG A 335 -18.71 -30.14 -31.45
N SER A 336 -18.12 -30.63 -30.37
CA SER A 336 -18.50 -30.24 -29.01
C SER A 336 -18.11 -28.79 -28.72
N LYS A 337 -16.93 -28.35 -29.19
CA LYS A 337 -16.44 -26.97 -29.04
C LYS A 337 -17.30 -25.98 -29.84
N THR A 338 -17.65 -26.33 -31.08
CA THR A 338 -18.51 -25.51 -31.94
C THR A 338 -19.97 -25.47 -31.48
N ARG A 339 -20.52 -26.59 -30.97
CA ARG A 339 -21.87 -26.62 -30.36
C ARG A 339 -21.94 -25.83 -29.05
N LYS A 340 -20.92 -25.91 -28.19
CA LYS A 340 -20.85 -25.11 -26.95
C LYS A 340 -20.79 -23.61 -27.26
N ALA A 341 -19.96 -23.20 -28.23
CA ALA A 341 -19.90 -21.80 -28.66
C ALA A 341 -21.25 -21.29 -29.22
N LYS A 342 -21.90 -22.09 -30.08
CA LYS A 342 -23.17 -21.71 -30.72
C LYS A 342 -24.37 -21.67 -29.76
N LYS A 343 -24.39 -22.54 -28.73
CA LYS A 343 -25.46 -22.56 -27.71
C LYS A 343 -25.35 -21.39 -26.71
N HIS A 344 -24.12 -20.93 -26.44
CA HIS A 344 -23.87 -19.81 -25.52
C HIS A 344 -24.21 -18.46 -26.15
N ASP A 345 -23.91 -18.29 -27.44
CA ASP A 345 -24.22 -17.09 -28.23
C ASP A 345 -25.74 -16.89 -28.40
N ASP A 346 -26.49 -17.98 -28.66
CA ASP A 346 -27.96 -17.94 -28.80
C ASP A 346 -28.68 -17.66 -27.47
N SER A 347 -28.07 -18.01 -26.32
CA SER A 347 -28.61 -17.73 -24.98
C SER A 347 -28.44 -16.26 -24.58
N PHE A 348 -27.28 -15.66 -24.88
CA PHE A 348 -27.00 -14.24 -24.62
C PHE A 348 -27.93 -13.33 -25.45
N ASN A 349 -28.15 -13.67 -26.72
CA ASN A 349 -29.04 -12.93 -27.62
C ASN A 349 -30.54 -13.09 -27.29
N LYS A 350 -30.95 -14.17 -26.61
CA LYS A 350 -32.34 -14.37 -26.17
C LYS A 350 -32.69 -13.62 -24.88
N MET A 351 -31.73 -13.43 -23.96
CA MET A 351 -31.95 -12.74 -22.68
C MET A 351 -31.81 -11.21 -22.75
N ALA A 352 -31.02 -10.67 -23.70
CA ALA A 352 -30.88 -9.22 -23.89
C ALA A 352 -32.17 -8.52 -24.39
N ARG A 353 -33.14 -9.27 -24.94
CA ARG A 353 -34.35 -8.74 -25.60
C ARG A 353 -35.34 -7.97 -24.71
N GLY A 354 -35.12 -7.89 -23.40
CA GLY A 354 -36.06 -7.22 -22.49
C GLY A 354 -35.79 -5.73 -22.23
N LYS A 355 -34.53 -5.30 -22.11
CA LYS A 355 -34.19 -3.94 -21.59
C LYS A 355 -32.87 -3.33 -22.09
N CYS A 356 -32.03 -4.06 -22.84
CA CYS A 356 -30.67 -3.63 -23.21
C CYS A 356 -30.46 -3.75 -24.72
N THR A 357 -30.16 -2.64 -25.39
CA THR A 357 -29.99 -2.61 -26.85
C THR A 357 -28.60 -3.11 -27.24
N ILE A 358 -28.53 -3.98 -28.25
CA ILE A 358 -27.26 -4.36 -28.87
C ILE A 358 -27.02 -3.39 -30.03
N TYR A 359 -26.00 -2.54 -29.89
CA TYR A 359 -25.61 -1.60 -30.93
C TYR A 359 -24.58 -2.25 -31.86
N ASP A 360 -24.67 -1.92 -33.15
CA ASP A 360 -23.63 -2.26 -34.12
C ASP A 360 -22.50 -1.22 -34.08
N PHE A 361 -21.27 -1.70 -34.26
CA PHE A 361 -20.07 -0.87 -34.19
C PHE A 361 -20.09 0.32 -35.17
N PRO A 362 -20.51 0.17 -36.45
CA PRO A 362 -20.58 1.29 -37.38
C PRO A 362 -21.50 2.43 -36.89
N THR A 363 -22.66 2.11 -36.30
CA THR A 363 -23.55 3.12 -35.72
C THR A 363 -22.87 3.90 -34.60
N LEU A 364 -22.17 3.23 -33.68
CA LEU A 364 -21.45 3.93 -32.59
C LEU A 364 -20.25 4.72 -33.12
N GLN A 365 -19.58 4.21 -34.14
CA GLN A 365 -18.47 4.89 -34.80
C GLN A 365 -18.97 6.17 -35.49
N GLU A 366 -20.10 6.13 -36.19
CA GLU A 366 -20.70 7.32 -36.80
C GLU A 366 -21.18 8.31 -35.73
N ALA A 367 -21.92 7.82 -34.72
CA ALA A 367 -22.46 8.64 -33.64
C ALA A 367 -21.39 9.43 -32.87
N THR A 368 -20.20 8.86 -32.71
CA THR A 368 -19.07 9.49 -31.98
C THR A 368 -18.09 10.25 -32.90
N GLY A 369 -18.39 10.36 -34.21
CA GLY A 369 -17.48 10.97 -35.17
C GLY A 369 -16.14 10.22 -35.24
N ASN A 370 -16.22 8.91 -35.42
CA ASN A 370 -15.10 7.97 -35.45
C ASN A 370 -14.24 7.98 -34.17
N PHE A 371 -14.89 8.05 -32.99
CA PHE A 371 -14.22 8.15 -31.69
C PHE A 371 -13.20 9.30 -31.64
N SER A 372 -13.53 10.43 -32.29
CA SER A 372 -12.62 11.58 -32.35
C SER A 372 -12.41 12.23 -30.98
N GLU A 373 -11.21 12.79 -30.76
CA GLU A 373 -10.88 13.53 -29.54
C GLU A 373 -11.84 14.71 -29.27
N LYS A 374 -12.47 15.28 -30.31
CA LYS A 374 -13.47 16.34 -30.17
C LYS A 374 -14.69 15.89 -29.36
N HIS A 375 -15.05 14.61 -29.43
CA HIS A 375 -16.19 14.05 -28.70
C HIS A 375 -15.76 13.35 -27.40
N LYS A 376 -14.49 13.40 -27.02
CA LYS A 376 -14.00 12.79 -25.78
C LYS A 376 -14.52 13.56 -24.58
N LEU A 377 -15.20 12.86 -23.68
CA LEU A 377 -15.71 13.39 -22.40
C LEU A 377 -14.70 13.18 -21.28
N GLY A 378 -13.94 12.09 -21.33
CA GLY A 378 -12.91 11.77 -20.34
C GLY A 378 -12.20 10.47 -20.64
N GLU A 379 -11.05 10.27 -20.02
CA GLU A 379 -10.24 9.05 -20.10
C GLU A 379 -9.77 8.67 -18.69
N GLY A 380 -9.82 7.37 -18.37
CA GLY A 380 -9.36 6.85 -17.10
C GLY A 380 -8.94 5.39 -17.18
N GLY A 381 -8.59 4.79 -16.04
CA GLY A 381 -8.06 3.41 -15.97
C GLY A 381 -9.00 2.30 -16.48
N PHE A 382 -10.27 2.63 -16.76
CA PHE A 382 -11.29 1.72 -17.27
C PHE A 382 -11.70 2.00 -18.72
N GLY A 383 -10.99 2.91 -19.40
CA GLY A 383 -11.23 3.25 -20.80
C GLY A 383 -11.64 4.70 -21.05
N THR A 384 -11.95 4.98 -22.30
CA THR A 384 -12.24 6.33 -22.79
C THR A 384 -13.74 6.48 -23.05
N VAL A 385 -14.30 7.60 -22.61
CA VAL A 385 -15.72 7.92 -22.77
C VAL A 385 -15.88 8.98 -23.83
N TYR A 386 -16.75 8.73 -24.80
CA TYR A 386 -17.07 9.62 -25.91
C TYR A 386 -18.54 10.02 -25.87
N LYS A 387 -18.83 11.28 -26.16
CA LYS A 387 -20.18 11.74 -26.49
C LYS A 387 -20.55 11.23 -27.87
N GLY A 388 -21.76 10.72 -28.01
CA GLY A 388 -22.33 10.35 -29.30
C GLY A 388 -23.72 10.91 -29.49
N ASN A 389 -24.14 11.04 -30.75
CA ASN A 389 -25.52 11.32 -31.11
C ASN A 389 -26.03 10.21 -32.05
N LEU A 390 -27.04 9.47 -31.62
CA LEU A 390 -27.64 8.41 -32.43
C LEU A 390 -28.44 9.01 -33.60
N PRO A 391 -28.76 8.21 -34.66
CA PRO A 391 -29.49 8.71 -35.83
C PRO A 391 -30.88 9.28 -35.52
N ASP A 392 -31.49 8.85 -34.41
CA ASP A 392 -32.77 9.35 -33.90
C ASP A 392 -32.64 10.65 -33.09
N GLY A 393 -31.42 11.18 -32.93
CA GLY A 393 -31.11 12.38 -32.16
C GLY A 393 -30.91 12.13 -30.67
N GLN A 394 -30.89 10.88 -30.21
CA GLN A 394 -30.61 10.56 -28.82
C GLN A 394 -29.12 10.76 -28.50
N GLU A 395 -28.83 11.65 -27.55
CA GLU A 395 -27.49 11.83 -27.01
C GLU A 395 -27.10 10.66 -26.08
N ILE A 396 -25.89 10.13 -26.30
CA ILE A 396 -25.36 8.96 -25.58
C ILE A 396 -23.92 9.19 -25.11
N ALA A 397 -23.51 8.45 -24.09
CA ALA A 397 -22.12 8.34 -23.67
C ALA A 397 -21.61 6.93 -23.95
N VAL A 398 -20.59 6.81 -24.80
CA VAL A 398 -20.00 5.54 -25.23
C VAL A 398 -18.66 5.34 -24.51
N LYS A 399 -18.62 4.38 -23.58
CA LYS A 399 -17.39 3.97 -22.90
C LYS A 399 -16.73 2.82 -23.64
N LYS A 400 -15.55 3.09 -24.23
CA LYS A 400 -14.70 2.09 -24.88
C LYS A 400 -13.71 1.53 -23.84
N LEU A 401 -13.81 0.25 -23.52
CA LEU A 401 -12.94 -0.41 -22.54
C LEU A 401 -11.54 -0.67 -23.12
N ILE A 402 -10.49 -0.63 -22.29
CA ILE A 402 -9.09 -0.83 -22.70
C ILE A 402 -8.82 -2.30 -23.05
N ASP A 403 -8.09 -2.54 -24.15
CA ASP A 403 -7.71 -3.87 -24.64
C ASP A 403 -6.80 -4.62 -23.64
N GLY A 404 -7.23 -5.82 -23.22
CA GLY A 404 -6.45 -6.69 -22.33
C GLY A 404 -7.26 -7.57 -21.38
N ALA A 405 -8.54 -7.25 -21.12
CA ALA A 405 -9.41 -8.04 -20.23
C ALA A 405 -10.05 -9.29 -20.90
N GLY A 406 -9.91 -9.43 -22.23
CA GLY A 406 -10.65 -10.41 -23.05
C GLY A 406 -9.89 -11.68 -23.45
N ALA A 407 -8.63 -11.87 -23.08
CA ALA A 407 -7.82 -13.00 -23.54
C ALA A 407 -7.78 -14.15 -22.54
N GLY A 408 -8.85 -14.96 -22.48
CA GLY A 408 -8.75 -16.34 -21.98
C GLY A 408 -9.96 -16.87 -21.22
N HIS A 409 -10.46 -16.12 -20.22
CA HIS A 409 -11.55 -16.56 -19.34
C HIS A 409 -12.50 -15.45 -18.84
N GLY A 410 -12.22 -14.16 -19.15
CA GLY A 410 -12.96 -13.00 -18.61
C GLY A 410 -14.23 -12.59 -19.38
N LEU A 411 -14.42 -13.02 -20.63
CA LEU A 411 -15.55 -12.57 -21.46
C LEU A 411 -16.92 -13.00 -20.89
N ASP A 412 -17.01 -14.19 -20.28
CA ASP A 412 -18.27 -14.66 -19.68
C ASP A 412 -18.57 -13.97 -18.33
N GLN A 413 -17.53 -13.56 -17.60
CA GLN A 413 -17.67 -12.76 -16.38
C GLN A 413 -18.10 -11.32 -16.71
N ILE A 414 -17.45 -10.69 -17.69
CA ILE A 414 -17.81 -9.36 -18.19
C ILE A 414 -19.25 -9.37 -18.75
N ARG A 415 -19.66 -10.43 -19.47
CA ARG A 415 -21.04 -10.59 -19.95
C ARG A 415 -22.06 -10.68 -18.82
N ASN A 416 -21.80 -11.45 -17.77
CA ASN A 416 -22.70 -11.54 -16.61
C ASN A 416 -22.77 -10.21 -15.85
N GLU A 417 -21.67 -9.47 -15.79
CA GLU A 417 -21.61 -8.14 -15.17
C GLU A 417 -22.42 -7.11 -15.96
N VAL A 418 -22.28 -7.07 -17.30
CA VAL A 418 -23.11 -6.24 -18.18
C VAL A 418 -24.59 -6.57 -18.04
N LEU A 419 -24.94 -7.85 -17.91
CA LEU A 419 -26.32 -8.29 -17.71
C LEU A 419 -26.92 -7.80 -16.39
N VAL A 420 -26.12 -7.68 -15.33
CA VAL A 420 -26.59 -7.09 -14.07
C VAL A 420 -26.66 -5.56 -14.15
N LEU A 421 -25.66 -4.90 -14.75
CA LEU A 421 -25.69 -3.44 -14.98
C LEU A 421 -26.91 -3.02 -15.81
N ALA A 422 -27.30 -3.83 -16.80
CA ALA A 422 -28.50 -3.61 -17.60
C ALA A 422 -29.82 -3.71 -16.82
N GLN A 423 -29.82 -4.33 -15.64
CA GLN A 423 -31.00 -4.43 -14.78
C GLN A 423 -31.09 -3.28 -13.77
N LEU A 424 -30.03 -2.48 -13.58
CA LEU A 424 -30.05 -1.36 -12.65
C LEU A 424 -30.91 -0.23 -13.21
N GLN A 425 -32.01 0.05 -12.50
CA GLN A 425 -32.93 1.11 -12.84
C GLN A 425 -33.30 1.87 -11.57
N HIS A 426 -32.60 2.98 -11.35
CA HIS A 426 -32.86 3.86 -10.23
C HIS A 426 -32.56 5.30 -10.64
N LYS A 427 -33.33 6.27 -10.14
CA LYS A 427 -33.19 7.68 -10.55
C LYS A 427 -31.79 8.24 -10.27
N ASN A 428 -31.16 7.78 -9.18
CA ASN A 428 -29.83 8.19 -8.75
C ASN A 428 -28.67 7.32 -9.27
N LEU A 429 -28.89 6.51 -10.31
CA LEU A 429 -27.84 5.77 -11.02
C LEU A 429 -27.87 6.14 -12.50
N VAL A 430 -26.70 6.19 -13.15
CA VAL A 430 -26.63 6.37 -14.61
C VAL A 430 -27.10 5.10 -15.30
N ARG A 431 -28.06 5.24 -16.21
CA ARG A 431 -28.68 4.11 -16.91
C ARG A 431 -27.81 3.61 -18.06
N LEU A 432 -27.55 2.30 -18.07
CA LEU A 432 -27.01 1.60 -19.24
C LEU A 432 -28.12 1.43 -20.28
N LEU A 433 -27.91 1.96 -21.49
CA LEU A 433 -28.83 1.82 -22.63
C LEU A 433 -28.57 0.54 -23.41
N GLY A 434 -27.29 0.16 -23.53
CA GLY A 434 -26.88 -0.96 -24.36
C GLY A 434 -25.39 -1.21 -24.35
N PHE A 435 -24.97 -2.11 -25.23
CA PHE A 435 -23.56 -2.42 -25.44
C PHE A 435 -23.29 -2.81 -26.91
N CYS A 436 -22.03 -2.78 -27.30
CA CYS A 436 -21.53 -3.28 -28.57
C CYS A 436 -20.33 -4.20 -28.32
N LEU A 437 -20.27 -5.33 -29.02
CA LEU A 437 -19.12 -6.26 -29.00
C LEU A 437 -18.54 -6.35 -30.41
N HIS A 438 -17.32 -5.84 -30.60
CA HIS A 438 -16.65 -5.84 -31.91
C HIS A 438 -15.21 -6.32 -31.79
N GLN A 439 -14.81 -7.35 -32.55
CA GLN A 439 -13.43 -7.85 -32.59
C GLN A 439 -12.77 -8.13 -31.22
N LYS A 440 -13.57 -8.47 -30.19
CA LYS A 440 -13.20 -8.66 -28.76
C LYS A 440 -13.11 -7.39 -27.91
N GLU A 441 -13.31 -6.21 -28.49
CA GLU A 441 -13.57 -4.96 -27.77
C GLU A 441 -15.04 -4.91 -27.34
N MET A 442 -15.28 -4.49 -26.10
CA MET A 442 -16.63 -4.23 -25.58
C MET A 442 -16.80 -2.73 -25.33
N LEU A 443 -17.90 -2.18 -25.85
CA LEU A 443 -18.30 -0.80 -25.67
C LEU A 443 -19.61 -0.78 -24.89
N LEU A 444 -19.70 0.09 -23.88
CA LEU A 444 -20.90 0.28 -23.08
C LEU A 444 -21.54 1.62 -23.45
N VAL A 445 -22.86 1.63 -23.64
CA VAL A 445 -23.61 2.82 -24.06
C VAL A 445 -24.52 3.24 -22.91
N TYR A 446 -24.28 4.43 -22.38
CA TYR A 446 -25.02 5.04 -21.29
C TYR A 446 -25.84 6.24 -21.76
N GLU A 447 -26.82 6.65 -20.95
CA GLU A 447 -27.45 7.96 -21.13
C GLU A 447 -26.41 9.08 -20.96
N TYR A 448 -26.50 10.11 -21.80
CA TYR A 448 -25.64 11.28 -21.67
C TYR A 448 -26.19 12.26 -20.63
N ILE A 449 -25.34 12.68 -19.70
CA ILE A 449 -25.67 13.63 -18.64
C ILE A 449 -24.99 14.97 -18.93
N ARG A 450 -25.77 16.04 -19.14
CA ARG A 450 -25.29 17.30 -19.72
C ARG A 450 -24.41 18.11 -18.77
N ASN A 451 -24.80 18.20 -17.50
CA ASN A 451 -24.13 19.04 -16.51
C ASN A 451 -22.79 18.45 -16.03
N GLY A 452 -22.45 17.23 -16.46
CA GLY A 452 -21.17 16.60 -16.13
C GLY A 452 -21.09 16.15 -14.68
N SER A 453 -19.87 16.08 -14.15
CA SER A 453 -19.56 15.55 -12.83
C SER A 453 -19.59 16.61 -11.72
N LEU A 454 -19.88 16.15 -10.49
CA LEU A 454 -20.00 16.95 -9.28
C LEU A 454 -18.72 17.70 -8.92
N ASP A 455 -17.54 17.16 -9.26
CA ASP A 455 -16.26 17.84 -9.03
C ASP A 455 -16.15 19.19 -9.75
N ASN A 456 -16.81 19.35 -10.91
CA ASN A 456 -16.89 20.63 -11.62
C ASN A 456 -17.69 21.68 -10.85
N PHE A 457 -18.66 21.24 -10.03
CA PHE A 457 -19.46 22.13 -9.19
C PHE A 457 -18.78 22.46 -7.86
N LEU A 458 -17.93 21.55 -7.35
CA LEU A 458 -17.27 21.71 -6.07
C LEU A 458 -15.94 22.48 -6.15
N PHE A 459 -15.15 22.28 -7.22
CA PHE A 459 -13.73 22.68 -7.22
C PHE A 459 -13.29 23.61 -8.36
N VAL A 460 -14.15 23.91 -9.34
CA VAL A 460 -13.80 24.75 -10.49
C VAL A 460 -14.33 26.19 -10.30
N ASP A 461 -13.45 27.17 -10.55
CA ASP A 461 -13.55 28.62 -10.29
C ASP A 461 -14.94 29.27 -10.14
N ALA A 462 -15.04 30.16 -9.15
CA ALA A 462 -16.19 31.04 -8.84
C ALA A 462 -16.64 31.97 -9.99
N SER A 463 -15.93 32.01 -11.11
CA SER A 463 -16.25 32.82 -12.29
C SER A 463 -17.23 32.14 -13.27
N ARG A 464 -17.45 30.83 -13.16
CA ARG A 464 -18.42 30.06 -13.98
C ARG A 464 -19.70 29.67 -13.23
N ARG A 465 -20.12 30.50 -12.26
CA ARG A 465 -21.26 30.30 -11.33
C ARG A 465 -22.45 29.53 -11.92
N ASN A 466 -22.49 28.24 -11.59
CA ASN A 466 -23.69 27.57 -11.08
C ASN A 466 -23.31 27.05 -9.68
N THR A 467 -23.20 27.98 -8.71
CA THR A 467 -22.98 27.61 -7.30
C THR A 467 -24.19 26.83 -6.82
N LEU A 468 -23.97 25.59 -6.37
CA LEU A 468 -24.99 24.80 -5.71
C LEU A 468 -25.49 25.57 -4.49
N ASN A 469 -26.80 25.71 -4.36
CA ASN A 469 -27.39 26.17 -3.11
C ASN A 469 -27.46 25.02 -2.10
N TRP A 470 -27.69 25.34 -0.83
CA TRP A 470 -27.71 24.34 0.23
C TRP A 470 -28.73 23.21 0.01
N ASP A 471 -29.91 23.52 -0.52
CA ASP A 471 -30.94 22.51 -0.79
C ASP A 471 -30.50 21.55 -1.91
N GLU A 472 -29.80 22.05 -2.92
CA GLU A 472 -29.19 21.22 -3.97
C GLU A 472 -28.10 20.31 -3.39
N GLU A 473 -27.23 20.83 -2.52
CA GLU A 473 -26.19 20.03 -1.84
C GLU A 473 -26.79 18.91 -0.99
N TYR A 474 -27.83 19.23 -0.22
CA TYR A 474 -28.59 18.25 0.55
C TYR A 474 -29.19 17.18 -0.36
N ASN A 475 -29.87 17.58 -1.43
CA ASN A 475 -30.48 16.64 -2.38
C ASN A 475 -29.42 15.76 -3.06
N ILE A 476 -28.22 16.30 -3.31
CA ILE A 476 -27.08 15.55 -3.82
C ILE A 476 -26.63 14.50 -2.80
N ILE A 477 -26.35 14.87 -1.54
CA ILE A 477 -25.93 13.94 -0.49
C ILE A 477 -26.96 12.82 -0.30
N LEU A 478 -28.24 13.19 -0.16
CA LEU A 478 -29.33 12.24 0.03
C LEU A 478 -29.54 11.35 -1.20
N GLY A 479 -29.43 11.91 -2.40
CA GLY A 479 -29.57 11.16 -3.65
C GLY A 479 -28.45 10.14 -3.85
N ILE A 480 -27.21 10.49 -3.51
CA ILE A 480 -26.08 9.54 -3.49
C ILE A 480 -26.37 8.41 -2.49
N ALA A 481 -26.79 8.74 -1.26
CA ALA A 481 -27.11 7.72 -0.25
C ALA A 481 -28.22 6.76 -0.72
N LYS A 482 -29.28 7.28 -1.35
CA LYS A 482 -30.35 6.47 -1.97
C LYS A 482 -29.84 5.59 -3.11
N GLY A 483 -28.92 6.11 -3.93
CA GLY A 483 -28.25 5.32 -4.97
C GLY A 483 -27.46 4.14 -4.39
N ILE A 484 -26.70 4.38 -3.32
CA ILE A 484 -25.94 3.34 -2.61
C ILE A 484 -26.88 2.31 -1.97
N MET A 485 -27.97 2.76 -1.33
CA MET A 485 -29.00 1.87 -0.77
C MET A 485 -29.56 0.91 -1.81
N TYR A 486 -29.87 1.42 -3.00
CA TYR A 486 -30.33 0.56 -4.09
C TYR A 486 -29.27 -0.48 -4.49
N LEU A 487 -28.00 -0.10 -4.58
CA LEU A 487 -26.91 -1.02 -4.93
C LEU A 487 -26.68 -2.08 -3.84
N HIS A 488 -26.77 -1.71 -2.57
CA HIS A 488 -26.44 -2.59 -1.45
C HIS A 488 -27.59 -3.49 -1.02
N GLU A 489 -28.83 -2.99 -1.05
CA GLU A 489 -29.99 -3.65 -0.41
C GLU A 489 -31.17 -3.91 -1.38
N ASP A 490 -31.57 -2.95 -2.21
CA ASP A 490 -32.82 -3.07 -2.99
C ASP A 490 -32.65 -3.78 -4.35
N SER A 491 -31.42 -3.89 -4.85
CA SER A 491 -31.13 -4.56 -6.11
C SER A 491 -31.20 -6.09 -5.98
N SER A 492 -31.51 -6.78 -7.09
CA SER A 492 -31.64 -8.24 -7.12
C SER A 492 -30.35 -8.99 -6.75
N VAL A 493 -29.21 -8.33 -6.89
CA VAL A 493 -27.89 -8.80 -6.48
C VAL A 493 -27.19 -7.63 -5.82
N ARG A 494 -26.62 -7.84 -4.64
CA ARG A 494 -25.84 -6.82 -3.94
C ARG A 494 -24.61 -6.42 -4.77
N ILE A 495 -24.48 -5.13 -5.02
CA ILE A 495 -23.41 -4.52 -5.83
C ILE A 495 -22.59 -3.57 -4.95
N ILE A 496 -21.28 -3.77 -4.90
CA ILE A 496 -20.36 -2.86 -4.23
C ILE A 496 -19.62 -2.06 -5.31
N HIS A 497 -19.70 -0.73 -5.26
CA HIS A 497 -19.22 0.17 -6.30
C HIS A 497 -17.69 0.26 -6.37
N ARG A 498 -17.03 0.40 -5.22
CA ARG A 498 -15.56 0.46 -5.00
C ARG A 498 -14.81 1.68 -5.52
N ASP A 499 -15.46 2.57 -6.27
CA ASP A 499 -14.87 3.81 -6.77
C ASP A 499 -15.83 5.00 -6.66
N LEU A 500 -16.50 5.16 -5.50
CA LEU A 500 -17.31 6.35 -5.26
C LEU A 500 -16.40 7.56 -5.01
N LYS A 501 -16.57 8.62 -5.80
CA LYS A 501 -15.82 9.89 -5.73
C LYS A 501 -16.57 10.98 -6.51
N ALA A 502 -16.20 12.25 -6.32
CA ALA A 502 -16.91 13.38 -6.94
C ALA A 502 -16.96 13.28 -8.48
N ASN A 503 -15.89 12.81 -9.13
CA ASN A 503 -15.85 12.59 -10.59
C ASN A 503 -16.85 11.56 -11.10
N ASN A 504 -17.26 10.61 -10.24
CA ASN A 504 -18.17 9.53 -10.59
C ASN A 504 -19.63 9.84 -10.17
N ILE A 505 -19.90 11.04 -9.65
CA ILE A 505 -21.27 11.53 -9.43
C ILE A 505 -21.58 12.53 -10.53
N LEU A 506 -22.49 12.17 -11.44
CA LEU A 506 -22.97 13.08 -12.49
C LEU A 506 -24.21 13.82 -12.01
N ILE A 507 -24.36 15.06 -12.46
CA ILE A 507 -25.51 15.92 -12.13
C ILE A 507 -26.41 15.98 -13.36
N ASP A 508 -27.70 15.66 -13.24
CA ASP A 508 -28.62 15.74 -14.36
C ASP A 508 -29.23 17.13 -14.55
N ASP A 509 -30.10 17.28 -15.55
CA ASP A 509 -30.73 18.56 -15.90
C ASP A 509 -31.66 19.09 -14.78
N ALA A 510 -32.08 18.24 -13.85
CA ALA A 510 -32.87 18.60 -12.67
C ALA A 510 -32.02 18.85 -11.42
N MET A 511 -30.68 18.88 -11.56
CA MET A 511 -29.71 18.98 -10.47
C MET A 511 -29.73 17.77 -9.51
N ASP A 512 -30.28 16.63 -9.95
CA ASP A 512 -30.26 15.39 -9.17
C ASP A 512 -28.95 14.61 -9.42
N PRO A 513 -28.38 13.94 -8.39
CA PRO A 513 -27.16 13.17 -8.54
C PRO A 513 -27.43 11.79 -9.16
N LYS A 514 -26.51 11.34 -10.01
CA LYS A 514 -26.47 10.00 -10.60
C LYS A 514 -25.09 9.37 -10.44
N ILE A 515 -25.03 8.23 -9.74
CA ILE A 515 -23.79 7.45 -9.60
C ILE A 515 -23.46 6.81 -10.94
N ALA A 516 -22.23 7.05 -11.40
CA ALA A 516 -21.67 6.58 -12.65
C ALA A 516 -20.42 5.72 -12.42
N ASP A 517 -19.95 5.10 -13.50
CA ASP A 517 -18.73 4.28 -13.56
C ASP A 517 -18.70 3.05 -12.65
N PHE A 518 -19.56 2.09 -12.98
CA PHE A 518 -19.52 0.74 -12.41
C PHE A 518 -18.40 -0.15 -12.96
N GLY A 519 -17.38 0.40 -13.62
CA GLY A 519 -16.27 -0.38 -14.21
C GLY A 519 -15.44 -1.17 -13.19
N LEU A 520 -15.63 -0.85 -11.90
CA LEU A 520 -15.06 -1.55 -10.77
C LEU A 520 -16.08 -2.29 -9.92
N ALA A 521 -17.36 -2.29 -10.26
CA ALA A 521 -18.37 -2.88 -9.40
C ALA A 521 -18.14 -4.40 -9.22
N ARG A 522 -18.53 -4.95 -8.06
CA ARG A 522 -18.48 -6.39 -7.79
C ARG A 522 -19.85 -6.90 -7.34
N LEU A 523 -20.23 -8.03 -7.91
CA LEU A 523 -21.43 -8.77 -7.54
C LEU A 523 -21.13 -9.70 -6.36
N GLN A 524 -21.89 -9.57 -5.28
CA GLN A 524 -21.84 -10.50 -4.16
C GLN A 524 -23.01 -11.49 -4.30
N VAL A 525 -22.73 -12.70 -4.79
CA VAL A 525 -23.74 -13.75 -4.92
C VAL A 525 -23.76 -14.60 -3.65
N GLY A 526 -24.84 -14.43 -2.86
CA GLY A 526 -25.20 -15.29 -1.74
C GLY A 526 -24.53 -14.93 -0.41
N GLY A 527 -25.32 -14.34 0.49
CA GLY A 527 -25.27 -14.39 1.97
C GLY A 527 -23.98 -14.05 2.75
N HIS A 528 -22.82 -14.05 2.12
CA HIS A 528 -21.54 -13.73 2.76
C HIS A 528 -21.45 -12.20 2.87
N THR A 529 -21.15 -11.69 4.05
CA THR A 529 -21.09 -10.24 4.33
C THR A 529 -19.76 -9.61 3.90
N GLN A 530 -18.70 -10.43 3.73
CA GLN A 530 -17.35 -9.98 3.37
C GLN A 530 -16.69 -10.98 2.39
N THR A 531 -15.97 -10.46 1.41
CA THR A 531 -15.18 -11.25 0.44
C THR A 531 -13.81 -10.63 0.25
N MET A 532 -12.74 -11.41 0.22
CA MET A 532 -11.39 -10.89 -0.05
C MET A 532 -11.10 -10.90 -1.55
N THR A 533 -10.56 -9.80 -2.09
CA THR A 533 -10.10 -9.71 -3.49
C THR A 533 -8.58 -9.61 -3.57
N ALA A 534 -7.97 -10.39 -4.46
CA ALA A 534 -6.54 -10.28 -4.78
C ALA A 534 -6.20 -9.01 -5.59
N ARG A 535 -7.21 -8.31 -6.14
CA ARG A 535 -7.04 -7.11 -6.98
C ARG A 535 -7.82 -5.94 -6.36
N VAL A 536 -7.09 -5.10 -5.61
CA VAL A 536 -7.54 -3.81 -5.08
C VAL A 536 -7.45 -2.76 -6.18
N VAL A 537 -8.52 -2.01 -6.37
CA VAL A 537 -8.72 -1.02 -7.43
C VAL A 537 -9.72 0.04 -6.95
N GLY A 538 -9.56 1.28 -7.40
CA GLY A 538 -10.35 2.46 -7.01
C GLY A 538 -9.46 3.70 -6.91
N THR A 539 -9.97 4.78 -6.32
CA THR A 539 -9.25 6.06 -6.21
C THR A 539 -8.71 6.30 -4.81
N TYR A 540 -7.42 6.64 -4.70
CA TYR A 540 -6.78 6.99 -3.43
C TYR A 540 -7.45 8.20 -2.76
N GLY A 541 -7.46 8.22 -1.42
CA GLY A 541 -8.23 9.18 -0.62
C GLY A 541 -9.67 8.74 -0.37
N TYR A 542 -10.29 7.99 -1.28
CA TYR A 542 -11.67 7.48 -1.13
C TYR A 542 -11.72 6.01 -0.70
N MET A 543 -10.61 5.27 -0.78
CA MET A 543 -10.56 3.87 -0.38
C MET A 543 -10.59 3.70 1.14
N ALA A 544 -11.45 2.81 1.62
CA ALA A 544 -11.42 2.35 3.00
C ALA A 544 -10.09 1.64 3.32
N PRO A 545 -9.55 1.80 4.54
CA PRO A 545 -8.26 1.25 4.94
C PRO A 545 -8.21 -0.28 4.83
N GLU A 546 -9.23 -0.99 5.28
CA GLU A 546 -9.28 -2.45 5.23
C GLU A 546 -9.32 -2.99 3.80
N TYR A 547 -9.90 -2.24 2.87
CA TYR A 547 -9.89 -2.56 1.45
C TYR A 547 -8.54 -2.27 0.81
N ALA A 548 -7.95 -1.11 1.13
CA ALA A 548 -6.63 -0.72 0.62
C ALA A 548 -5.51 -1.64 1.12
N ILE A 549 -5.59 -2.08 2.38
CA ILE A 549 -4.54 -2.86 3.05
C ILE A 549 -4.73 -4.37 2.83
N HIS A 550 -5.96 -4.88 3.02
CA HIS A 550 -6.22 -6.32 3.05
C HIS A 550 -7.00 -6.83 1.84
N GLY A 551 -7.53 -5.93 1.00
CA GLY A 551 -8.43 -6.32 -0.09
C GLY A 551 -9.78 -6.83 0.40
N ASN A 552 -10.18 -6.47 1.62
CA ASN A 552 -11.49 -6.85 2.17
C ASN A 552 -12.59 -6.04 1.47
N VAL A 553 -13.48 -6.74 0.78
CA VAL A 553 -14.62 -6.15 0.09
C VAL A 553 -15.88 -6.40 0.89
N SER A 554 -16.53 -5.31 1.30
CA SER A 554 -17.83 -5.29 1.98
C SER A 554 -18.58 -4.01 1.61
N PRO A 555 -19.90 -3.91 1.87
CA PRO A 555 -20.64 -2.66 1.69
C PRO A 555 -20.02 -1.47 2.44
N LYS A 556 -19.34 -1.71 3.56
CA LYS A 556 -18.72 -0.67 4.41
C LYS A 556 -17.62 0.12 3.70
N ILE A 557 -17.05 -0.40 2.61
CA ILE A 557 -16.00 0.31 1.85
C ILE A 557 -16.60 1.45 1.03
N ASP A 558 -17.81 1.28 0.49
CA ASP A 558 -18.55 2.33 -0.20
C ASP A 558 -19.08 3.37 0.80
N ILE A 559 -19.42 2.94 2.04
CA ILE A 559 -19.78 3.86 3.13
C ILE A 559 -18.63 4.79 3.48
N PHE A 560 -17.41 4.26 3.54
CA PHE A 560 -16.22 5.08 3.74
C PHE A 560 -16.07 6.14 2.64
N SER A 561 -16.14 5.73 1.38
CA SER A 561 -16.06 6.64 0.23
C SER A 561 -17.19 7.68 0.24
N PHE A 562 -18.40 7.29 0.65
CA PHE A 562 -19.52 8.19 0.85
C PHE A 562 -19.25 9.23 1.94
N GLY A 563 -18.65 8.83 3.07
CA GLY A 563 -18.23 9.76 4.12
C GLY A 563 -17.27 10.83 3.61
N VAL A 564 -16.28 10.43 2.82
CA VAL A 564 -15.36 11.36 2.14
C VAL A 564 -16.13 12.34 1.25
N LEU A 565 -17.03 11.84 0.40
CA LEU A 565 -17.88 12.67 -0.48
C LEU A 565 -18.70 13.70 0.30
N VAL A 566 -19.31 13.31 1.42
CA VAL A 566 -20.08 14.24 2.26
C VAL A 566 -19.19 15.37 2.77
N LEU A 567 -17.98 15.04 3.25
CA LEU A 567 -17.03 16.04 3.72
C LEU A 567 -16.59 16.98 2.60
N GLU A 568 -16.33 16.47 1.39
CA GLU A 568 -16.01 17.30 0.22
C GLU A 568 -17.16 18.25 -0.17
N ILE A 569 -18.40 17.74 -0.18
CA ILE A 569 -19.58 18.53 -0.56
C ILE A 569 -19.81 19.67 0.44
N VAL A 570 -19.72 19.40 1.74
CA VAL A 570 -20.04 20.41 2.77
C VAL A 570 -18.90 21.43 2.94
N THR A 571 -17.64 20.98 2.85
CA THR A 571 -16.48 21.87 3.04
C THR A 571 -16.02 22.56 1.75
N LYS A 572 -16.49 22.10 0.59
CA LYS A 572 -16.00 22.52 -0.75
C LYS A 572 -14.50 22.33 -0.95
N ARG A 573 -13.86 21.49 -0.13
CA ARG A 573 -12.43 21.18 -0.21
C ARG A 573 -12.24 19.80 -0.81
N ARG A 574 -11.25 19.68 -1.69
CA ARG A 574 -10.92 18.43 -2.37
C ARG A 574 -10.14 17.53 -1.42
N ASN A 575 -10.50 16.25 -1.38
CA ASN A 575 -9.69 15.23 -0.73
C ASN A 575 -8.59 14.80 -1.70
N CYS A 576 -7.36 15.27 -1.48
CA CYS A 576 -6.25 15.05 -2.39
C CYS A 576 -5.74 13.59 -2.35
N GLY A 577 -5.68 12.95 -3.53
CA GLY A 577 -5.16 11.59 -3.72
C GLY A 577 -4.46 11.35 -5.07
N SER A 578 -4.11 12.41 -5.83
CA SER A 578 -3.52 12.32 -7.17
C SER A 578 -2.25 13.19 -7.34
N ASP A 579 -1.42 12.83 -8.33
CA ASP A 579 -0.09 13.38 -8.64
C ASP A 579 -0.01 14.87 -9.05
N ASP A 580 -1.14 15.59 -9.18
CA ASP A 580 -1.22 16.96 -9.72
C ASP A 580 -1.28 18.08 -8.66
N CYS A 581 -0.92 17.81 -7.40
CA CYS A 581 -0.88 18.85 -6.35
C CYS A 581 0.56 19.34 -6.14
N GLU A 582 0.97 20.39 -6.84
CA GLU A 582 2.11 21.21 -6.39
C GLU A 582 1.67 21.97 -5.12
N THR A 583 2.43 21.79 -4.03
CA THR A 583 2.34 22.50 -2.73
C THR A 583 1.14 22.17 -1.79
N ASP A 584 1.49 21.81 -0.55
CA ASP A 584 0.66 21.54 0.64
C ASP A 584 -0.20 20.25 0.64
N THR A 585 0.40 19.18 1.16
CA THR A 585 -0.22 17.89 1.49
C THR A 585 -1.22 18.01 2.66
N VAL A 586 -2.39 18.59 2.40
CA VAL A 586 -3.46 18.67 3.40
C VAL A 586 -4.49 17.59 3.12
N ASN A 587 -4.49 16.53 3.93
CA ASN A 587 -5.51 15.48 3.89
C ASN A 587 -6.80 16.03 4.51
N LEU A 588 -7.87 16.18 3.70
CA LEU A 588 -9.18 16.70 4.13
C LEU A 588 -9.69 16.03 5.42
N LEU A 589 -9.50 14.72 5.55
CA LEU A 589 -9.95 13.98 6.73
C LEU A 589 -9.20 14.40 8.00
N SER A 590 -7.90 14.68 7.89
CA SER A 590 -7.07 15.15 9.01
C SER A 590 -7.49 16.55 9.45
N ASP A 591 -7.75 17.42 8.49
CA ASP A 591 -8.22 18.79 8.70
C ASP A 591 -9.57 18.81 9.41
N VAL A 592 -10.56 18.12 8.85
CA VAL A 592 -11.90 18.02 9.42
C VAL A 592 -11.83 17.45 10.83
N TRP A 593 -11.06 16.39 11.07
CA TRP A 593 -10.91 15.80 12.40
C TRP A 593 -10.24 16.76 13.40
N THR A 594 -9.20 17.48 12.97
CA THR A 594 -8.51 18.47 13.80
C THR A 594 -9.44 19.60 14.21
N CYS A 595 -10.24 20.13 13.28
CA CYS A 595 -11.22 21.16 13.59
C CYS A 595 -12.39 20.62 14.43
N TRP A 596 -12.83 19.38 14.19
CA TRP A 596 -13.86 18.72 14.99
C TRP A 596 -13.41 18.56 16.45
N SER A 597 -12.24 17.96 16.67
CA SER A 597 -11.68 17.72 18.01
C SER A 597 -11.38 19.01 18.79
N LYS A 598 -11.05 20.11 18.10
CA LYS A 598 -10.83 21.44 18.70
C LYS A 598 -12.11 22.26 18.87
N GLY A 599 -13.26 21.78 18.41
CA GLY A 599 -14.52 22.52 18.43
C GLY A 599 -14.58 23.71 17.45
N THR A 600 -13.67 23.76 16.46
CA THR A 600 -13.58 24.85 15.47
C THR A 600 -14.17 24.49 14.10
N ILE A 601 -14.84 23.33 13.98
CA ILE A 601 -15.38 22.82 12.70
C ILE A 601 -16.32 23.79 11.97
N SER A 602 -17.00 24.68 12.70
CA SER A 602 -17.84 25.70 12.06
C SER A 602 -17.07 26.67 11.17
N GLN A 603 -15.74 26.77 11.28
CA GLN A 603 -14.89 27.59 10.41
C GLN A 603 -14.62 26.94 9.04
N MET A 604 -14.95 25.64 8.87
CA MET A 604 -14.78 24.91 7.62
C MET A 604 -16.01 24.93 6.71
N ILE A 605 -17.11 25.54 7.19
CA ILE A 605 -18.37 25.68 6.46
C ILE A 605 -18.44 27.11 5.89
N ASP A 606 -19.07 27.27 4.74
CA ASP A 606 -19.29 28.58 4.11
C ASP A 606 -19.97 29.57 5.09
N GLU A 607 -19.36 30.74 5.28
CA GLU A 607 -19.84 31.79 6.17
C GLU A 607 -21.22 32.35 5.77
N SER A 608 -21.60 32.21 4.48
CA SER A 608 -22.90 32.64 3.97
C SER A 608 -24.06 31.74 4.42
N LEU A 609 -23.78 30.55 4.95
CA LEU A 609 -24.79 29.67 5.53
C LEU A 609 -25.17 30.16 6.93
N GLU A 610 -26.42 30.61 7.09
CA GLU A 610 -26.96 31.06 8.37
C GLU A 610 -28.16 30.20 8.82
N GLY A 611 -28.41 30.17 10.13
CA GLY A 611 -29.56 29.50 10.70
C GLY A 611 -29.59 27.98 10.44
N HIS A 612 -30.68 27.52 9.83
CA HIS A 612 -30.97 26.10 9.69
C HIS A 612 -30.00 25.33 8.75
N PRO A 613 -29.67 25.84 7.55
CA PRO A 613 -28.62 25.28 6.70
C PRO A 613 -27.29 25.01 7.41
N ARG A 614 -26.83 25.94 8.25
CA ARG A 614 -25.57 25.79 8.99
C ARG A 614 -25.62 24.65 10.01
N ILE A 615 -26.77 24.45 10.68
CA ILE A 615 -26.96 23.35 11.63
C ILE A 615 -26.96 22.01 10.88
N GLN A 616 -27.64 21.94 9.74
CA GLN A 616 -27.63 20.74 8.89
C GLN A 616 -26.22 20.43 8.37
N ALA A 617 -25.44 21.45 7.96
CA ALA A 617 -24.05 21.28 7.54
C ALA A 617 -23.17 20.67 8.63
N LEU A 618 -23.25 21.18 9.86
CA LEU A 618 -22.53 20.62 11.00
C LEU A 618 -22.94 19.17 11.29
N ARG A 619 -24.24 18.86 11.20
CA ARG A 619 -24.77 17.51 11.33
C ARG A 619 -24.24 16.58 10.23
N TYR A 620 -24.09 17.06 9.00
CA TYR A 620 -23.61 16.25 7.89
C TYR A 620 -22.11 15.99 7.96
N ILE A 621 -21.33 16.94 8.49
CA ILE A 621 -19.92 16.67 8.85
C ILE A 621 -19.83 15.57 9.91
N HIS A 622 -20.69 15.61 10.93
CA HIS A 622 -20.76 14.57 11.96
C HIS A 622 -21.04 13.19 11.34
N ILE A 623 -22.05 13.10 10.48
CA ILE A 623 -22.38 11.85 9.75
C ILE A 623 -21.21 11.42 8.85
N GLY A 624 -20.57 12.35 8.15
CA GLY A 624 -19.39 12.10 7.33
C GLY A 624 -18.25 11.48 8.15
N LEU A 625 -17.99 12.01 9.35
CA LEU A 625 -17.02 11.46 10.30
C LEU A 625 -17.37 10.04 10.77
N LEU A 626 -18.65 9.77 11.05
CA LEU A 626 -19.11 8.41 11.39
C LEU A 626 -18.92 7.42 10.22
N CYS A 627 -19.00 7.88 8.99
CA CYS A 627 -18.78 7.05 7.81
C CYS A 627 -17.29 6.71 7.55
N VAL A 628 -16.35 7.56 7.97
CA VAL A 628 -14.89 7.38 7.70
C VAL A 628 -14.11 6.74 8.86
N GLN A 629 -14.79 5.99 9.72
CA GLN A 629 -14.16 5.28 10.85
C GLN A 629 -13.18 4.20 10.36
N ALA A 630 -12.12 3.97 11.15
CA ALA A 630 -11.07 3.02 10.81
C ALA A 630 -11.59 1.57 10.76
N ASP A 631 -12.31 1.16 11.80
CA ASP A 631 -12.98 -0.14 11.83
C ASP A 631 -14.24 -0.09 10.94
N PRO A 632 -14.41 -1.01 9.98
CA PRO A 632 -15.64 -1.09 9.20
C PRO A 632 -16.89 -1.34 10.05
N ASP A 633 -16.80 -1.98 11.22
CA ASP A 633 -17.95 -2.27 12.07
C ASP A 633 -18.49 -1.01 12.77
N ASP A 634 -17.63 -0.03 13.05
CA ASP A 634 -18.01 1.26 13.65
C ASP A 634 -18.75 2.20 12.67
N ARG A 635 -18.68 1.91 11.36
CA ARG A 635 -19.38 2.71 10.34
C ARG A 635 -20.87 2.39 10.33
N PRO A 636 -21.78 3.37 10.23
CA PRO A 636 -23.21 3.10 10.10
C PRO A 636 -23.53 2.37 8.79
N ASP A 637 -24.65 1.63 8.77
CA ASP A 637 -25.18 1.08 7.51
C ASP A 637 -25.92 2.14 6.69
N ILE A 638 -26.11 1.89 5.39
CA ILE A 638 -26.72 2.88 4.50
C ILE A 638 -28.16 3.25 4.87
N PRO A 639 -29.03 2.33 5.37
CA PRO A 639 -30.36 2.72 5.86
C PRO A 639 -30.28 3.65 7.08
N SER A 640 -29.37 3.40 8.03
CA SER A 640 -29.17 4.29 9.18
C SER A 640 -28.67 5.66 8.74
N ILE A 641 -27.75 5.74 7.78
CA ILE A 641 -27.28 7.01 7.22
C ILE A 641 -28.43 7.81 6.62
N ILE A 642 -29.28 7.19 5.79
CA ILE A 642 -30.44 7.87 5.19
C ILE A 642 -31.38 8.39 6.29
N PHE A 643 -31.56 7.63 7.36
CA PHE A 643 -32.38 8.03 8.50
C PHE A 643 -31.75 9.20 9.28
N MET A 644 -30.43 9.17 9.52
CA MET A 644 -29.66 10.24 10.15
C MET A 644 -29.71 11.55 9.34
N LEU A 645 -29.69 11.46 8.00
CA LEU A 645 -29.79 12.59 7.08
C LEU A 645 -31.21 13.19 7.04
N SER A 646 -32.24 12.34 7.16
CA SER A 646 -33.65 12.74 6.98
C SER A 646 -34.35 13.16 8.29
N ARG A 647 -33.81 12.78 9.45
CA ARG A 647 -34.37 13.12 10.78
C ARG A 647 -33.42 14.00 11.56
N GLU A 648 -33.86 15.21 11.86
CA GLU A 648 -33.05 16.23 12.51
C GLU A 648 -32.92 16.02 14.03
N ASP A 649 -33.91 15.37 14.63
CA ASP A 649 -34.05 15.10 16.07
C ASP A 649 -33.36 13.81 16.53
N MET A 650 -32.79 13.04 15.60
CA MET A 650 -32.07 11.81 15.95
C MET A 650 -30.71 12.13 16.57
N GLU A 651 -30.44 11.56 17.75
CA GLU A 651 -29.14 11.60 18.41
C GLU A 651 -28.09 10.80 17.63
N LEU A 652 -26.91 11.40 17.46
CA LEU A 652 -25.77 10.80 16.79
C LEU A 652 -24.71 10.40 17.81
N GLN A 653 -24.13 9.21 17.64
CA GLN A 653 -23.00 8.77 18.45
C GLN A 653 -21.76 9.62 18.14
N PRO A 654 -20.89 9.89 19.12
CA PRO A 654 -19.66 10.64 18.85
C PRO A 654 -18.73 9.84 17.92
N PRO A 655 -18.17 10.44 16.85
CA PRO A 655 -17.22 9.77 15.99
C PRO A 655 -15.87 9.62 16.68
N ALA A 656 -15.15 8.53 16.38
CA ALA A 656 -13.74 8.39 16.74
C ALA A 656 -12.83 8.89 15.60
N GLN A 657 -11.52 8.84 15.82
CA GLN A 657 -10.52 9.34 14.88
C GLN A 657 -10.55 8.53 13.56
N PRO A 658 -10.61 9.20 12.39
CA PRO A 658 -10.57 8.52 11.09
C PRO A 658 -9.23 7.79 10.82
N ALA A 659 -9.27 6.77 9.96
CA ALA A 659 -8.13 5.87 9.67
C ALA A 659 -6.88 6.51 9.02
N PHE A 660 -7.00 7.69 8.41
CA PHE A 660 -5.91 8.31 7.63
C PHE A 660 -5.39 9.61 8.26
N PHE A 661 -5.29 9.67 9.59
CA PHE A 661 -4.62 10.78 10.25
C PHE A 661 -3.11 10.72 9.97
N PHE A 662 -2.60 11.67 9.19
CA PHE A 662 -1.17 11.92 8.98
C PHE A 662 -0.84 13.27 9.64
N GLY A 663 -0.91 13.33 10.97
CA GLY A 663 -0.50 14.50 11.75
C GLY A 663 0.66 14.13 12.66
N GLU A 664 1.70 14.98 12.68
CA GLU A 664 2.89 14.85 13.50
C GLU A 664 2.57 14.66 14.99
N ASP A 665 3.30 13.74 15.62
CA ASP A 665 3.32 13.54 17.05
C ASP A 665 3.65 14.85 17.78
N SER A 666 2.67 15.40 18.48
CA SER A 666 2.93 16.28 19.62
C SER A 666 2.19 15.70 20.83
N ASN A 667 2.98 15.02 21.67
CA ASN A 667 2.58 14.48 22.95
C ASN A 667 1.81 15.51 23.80
N SER A 668 0.55 15.21 24.12
CA SER A 668 0.02 15.46 25.45
C SER A 668 -0.99 14.36 25.81
N PRO A 669 -1.01 13.87 27.05
CA PRO A 669 -1.95 12.82 27.47
C PRO A 669 -3.36 13.40 27.51
N SER A 670 -4.26 12.89 26.66
CA SER A 670 -5.69 13.19 26.76
C SER A 670 -6.29 12.51 28.01
N PRO A 671 -7.17 13.19 28.78
CA PRO A 671 -7.91 12.58 29.87
C PRO A 671 -9.00 11.64 29.32
N PRO A 672 -9.55 10.72 30.13
CA PRO A 672 -10.65 9.87 29.71
C PRO A 672 -11.90 10.73 29.43
N CYS A 673 -12.38 10.72 28.18
CA CYS A 673 -13.61 11.42 27.79
C CYS A 673 -14.82 10.79 28.46
N GLN A 674 -15.57 11.61 29.19
CA GLN A 674 -16.95 11.32 29.59
C GLN A 674 -17.86 11.31 28.34
N GLN A 675 -18.81 10.38 28.34
CA GLN A 675 -19.86 10.24 27.33
C GLN A 675 -20.72 11.51 27.26
N GLY A 676 -20.53 12.30 26.20
CA GLY A 676 -21.40 13.43 25.85
C GLY A 676 -22.32 13.04 24.70
N ILE A 677 -23.64 13.13 24.92
CA ILE A 677 -24.68 12.98 23.90
C ILE A 677 -24.80 14.33 23.18
N TYR A 678 -24.63 14.36 21.86
CA TYR A 678 -24.81 15.58 21.05
C TYR A 678 -26.26 15.68 20.57
N VAL A 679 -27.05 16.54 21.22
CA VAL A 679 -28.42 16.88 20.81
C VAL A 679 -28.40 18.25 20.12
N TYR A 680 -28.69 18.28 18.82
CA TYR A 680 -28.84 19.54 18.08
C TYR A 680 -30.23 20.12 18.38
N ASN A 681 -30.34 21.02 19.35
CA ASN A 681 -31.62 21.67 19.66
C ASN A 681 -31.79 22.99 18.90
N ARG A 682 -33.02 23.28 18.47
CA ARG A 682 -33.43 24.36 17.55
C ARG A 682 -33.43 25.75 18.21
N SER A 683 -32.69 25.98 19.28
CA SER A 683 -32.77 27.22 20.06
C SER A 683 -31.43 27.59 20.69
N GLU A 684 -30.90 28.71 20.21
CA GLU A 684 -29.86 29.57 20.80
C GLU A 684 -28.45 28.99 21.00
N VAL A 685 -27.57 29.49 20.13
CA VAL A 685 -26.12 29.56 20.28
C VAL A 685 -25.78 30.31 21.57
N ILE A 686 -25.11 29.66 22.52
CA ILE A 686 -24.27 30.36 23.51
C ILE A 686 -22.92 29.64 23.61
N PHE A 687 -21.89 30.32 23.12
CA PHE A 687 -20.52 30.16 23.58
C PHE A 687 -20.43 30.75 25.00
N GLU A 688 -19.92 30.00 25.98
CA GLU A 688 -19.20 30.66 27.08
C GLU A 688 -18.22 29.70 27.78
N ASN A 689 -17.05 30.26 28.08
CA ASN A 689 -15.84 29.62 28.55
C ASN A 689 -15.56 30.21 29.95
N THR A 690 -15.64 29.44 31.04
CA THR A 690 -14.83 29.70 32.26
C THR A 690 -14.89 28.55 33.25
N SER A 691 -13.71 28.10 33.67
CA SER A 691 -13.45 27.21 34.80
C SER A 691 -13.38 27.98 36.12
N VAL A 692 -13.80 27.36 37.22
CA VAL A 692 -13.01 27.04 38.45
C VAL A 692 -13.96 26.88 39.67
N ASN A 693 -13.97 25.65 40.20
CA ASN A 693 -14.18 25.16 41.58
C ASN A 693 -15.22 25.81 42.52
N GLU A 694 -16.11 24.98 43.08
CA GLU A 694 -16.06 24.50 44.48
C GLU A 694 -17.18 23.47 44.78
N LEU A 695 -16.81 22.40 45.50
CA LEU A 695 -17.56 21.47 46.40
C LEU A 695 -19.11 21.66 46.51
N THR A 696 -20.00 20.64 46.61
CA THR A 696 -19.97 19.38 47.38
C THR A 696 -21.25 18.55 47.07
N ILE A 697 -21.11 17.22 47.04
CA ILE A 697 -22.04 16.15 47.51
C ILE A 697 -23.55 16.45 47.59
N THR A 698 -24.38 15.71 46.85
CA THR A 698 -25.37 14.73 47.39
C THR A 698 -26.05 13.92 46.29
N ASP A 699 -26.09 12.60 46.48
CA ASP A 699 -26.86 11.61 45.72
C ASP A 699 -28.39 11.82 45.84
N ALA A 700 -29.15 11.42 44.80
CA ALA A 700 -30.14 10.32 44.85
C ALA A 700 -31.04 10.29 43.58
N TYR A 701 -31.04 9.13 42.90
CA TYR A 701 -32.06 8.60 41.97
C TYR A 701 -33.51 8.66 42.53
N PRO A 702 -34.58 8.17 41.85
CA PRO A 702 -34.88 8.03 40.40
C PRO A 702 -36.31 8.52 40.03
N ARG A 703 -36.60 8.70 38.73
CA ARG A 703 -37.81 8.19 38.06
C ARG A 703 -37.65 8.26 36.55
#